data_AF-A0A1J4JQK1-F1
#
_entry.id   AF-A0A1J4JQK1-F1
#
_cell.length_a   1.000
_cell.length_b   1.000
_cell.length_c   1.000
_cell.angle_alpha   90.00
_cell.angle_beta   90.00
_cell.angle_gamma   90.00
#
_symmetry.space_group_name_H-M   'P 1'
#
loop_
_entity.id
_entity.type
_entity.pdbx_description
1 polymer ?
#
loop_
_entity_poly.entity_id
_entity_poly.type
_entity_poly.pdbx_seq_one_letter_code
_entity_poly.pdbx_strand_id
1 'polypeptide(L)'
;MNDASVNIKFGENLPTLEAYDNEEWKLMEKHHVEFFPNIYYDVILISTETPNFLDFLTLSLSNTKENEIDQEKISLDLEWENELCLFQFGFSKSHSVVIIRHPPGPGNEELFHFMKSHHFYAKGTHNDIKQLRKKFKIDISSFFSIEDIAKTRLVPYGHSENFMEMVRKFAGEPTAEFKDIKITKSNWEQSKLTKRQILYAAFDVVSLCECYPNFPPPFTNNSQNGQIGNIIGNRITDKINIQKKNKKNRIVNINFENRQKTRRNRRNNELIKTKQSVKFKRTPAKAIYGFIVRNYRGTNNLYDLKYKYFPNNNFLIDFCSIFEDILFVGTFEENNDILNVLHNLGDVTKIVKNNLLPIDATDGDVLFIRNISNKLIEKFNEFLYCFGTNHDFSINQHNDLTYIRIEPREATLSYRIRLFIDEFEYNNQKIIVTDFPYFLPKIRIQNLPQYFGKLEIESLFSDIGKIQNIEILRRQFDYQEQTAFVTFNAVEEAENAIKFKNHVLLSNISSLNHNKETFIKKYEDIDNKMTGKIELNIFRFTDEPHLRFMRRFELRDTDSSISCSKDVLTKYQKYGEIFQYFYDQRFHVGRIQFYDKKDAYTAAKAENSEMTEESRTIVIRDLAFTTTDEEILKLCSRFGIIQNIINRDINALMRFVIKEVTFSTNQAANLAKCSLGAMTINGIAIRVAVLNGGYMDVTDWKMRQRKHWIKLTNTKPNDNLFEDLKKYGKIVKFIYDKRQNVQIPNKNENKEDEDENENEKKIPKMNDQNEKIKNSFHARNENQSENVKNKDDTTFSHTDQNQNDYKDDEECFGDSYIMFKNFLSLQETGVQLYPTIEEFVNILNHDELMIENQIVDGMTLKETYENPDDSSTIRMAIVIDPFPENITENQFIEYLGEFMEYLEFVLDKSLTVNGKQRMVIVPSSRSMTNKIYSRLNEKPVIENEPLLKPVRMRFEDVPNSPKIKPKVVQIIKQESKKMSILIDPLPEGLTEIDIETMCAGYGNYSLTITKSAIVKDKTRAILHPLNCRAKKHVFRALSTQFNGEQMKPFRMFPCDIPPPL
;
A
#
# COMPACT_ATOMS: atom_id res chain seq x y z
N MET A 1 -47.74 -9.87 18.37
CA MET A 1 -47.66 -9.07 17.12
C MET A 1 -47.05 -9.98 16.07
N ASN A 2 -47.84 -10.42 15.10
CA ASN A 2 -47.36 -11.21 13.96
C ASN A 2 -46.87 -10.25 12.88
N ASP A 3 -45.64 -9.75 13.01
CA ASP A 3 -44.94 -9.15 11.88
C ASP A 3 -44.47 -10.29 10.98
N ALA A 4 -44.90 -10.26 9.71
CA ALA A 4 -44.41 -11.20 8.71
C ALA A 4 -42.89 -11.05 8.60
N SER A 5 -42.14 -12.09 8.97
CA SER A 5 -40.68 -12.11 8.82
C SER A 5 -40.35 -11.88 7.35
N VAL A 6 -39.69 -10.76 7.05
CA VAL A 6 -39.23 -10.47 5.69
C VAL A 6 -38.08 -11.42 5.38
N ASN A 7 -38.25 -12.20 4.32
CA ASN A 7 -37.21 -13.11 3.85
C ASN A 7 -36.19 -12.31 3.02
N ILE A 8 -34.91 -12.42 3.37
CA ILE A 8 -33.80 -11.86 2.58
C ILE A 8 -33.19 -13.01 1.78
N LYS A 9 -33.19 -12.88 0.45
CA LYS A 9 -32.67 -13.87 -0.49
C LYS A 9 -31.82 -13.19 -1.56
N PHE A 10 -30.90 -13.93 -2.14
CA PHE A 10 -29.98 -13.47 -3.18
C PHE A 10 -30.06 -14.39 -4.40
N GLY A 11 -29.88 -13.84 -5.60
CA GLY A 11 -29.96 -14.58 -6.86
C GLY A 11 -30.34 -13.70 -8.06
N GLU A 12 -30.56 -14.33 -9.22
CA GLU A 12 -31.00 -13.64 -10.42
C GLU A 12 -32.39 -13.02 -10.21
N ASN A 13 -32.49 -11.71 -10.43
CA ASN A 13 -33.70 -10.88 -10.20
C ASN A 13 -34.06 -10.60 -8.73
N LEU A 14 -33.17 -10.86 -7.78
CA LEU A 14 -33.32 -10.46 -6.37
C LEU A 14 -32.40 -9.28 -6.02
N PRO A 15 -32.67 -8.53 -4.94
CA PRO A 15 -31.79 -7.45 -4.50
C PRO A 15 -30.35 -7.93 -4.27
N THR A 16 -29.37 -7.17 -4.73
CA THR A 16 -27.96 -7.44 -4.43
C THR A 16 -27.59 -6.96 -3.03
N LEU A 17 -26.41 -7.33 -2.53
CA LEU A 17 -25.94 -6.86 -1.22
C LEU A 17 -25.83 -5.33 -1.14
N GLU A 18 -25.48 -4.67 -2.26
CA GLU A 18 -25.39 -3.20 -2.35
C GLU A 18 -26.73 -2.50 -2.12
N ALA A 19 -27.86 -3.14 -2.42
CA ALA A 19 -29.18 -2.57 -2.16
C ALA A 19 -29.38 -2.28 -0.66
N TYR A 20 -28.68 -3.03 0.20
CA TYR A 20 -28.78 -2.93 1.65
C TYR A 20 -27.74 -1.98 2.29
N ASP A 21 -26.97 -1.22 1.50
CA ASP A 21 -25.97 -0.26 2.00
C ASP A 21 -26.60 0.87 2.80
N ASN A 22 -27.79 1.31 2.41
CA ASN A 22 -28.47 2.47 2.98
C ASN A 22 -29.66 2.08 3.87
N GLU A 23 -29.94 0.78 4.04
CA GLU A 23 -31.01 0.29 4.90
C GLU A 23 -30.49 0.04 6.31
N GLU A 24 -31.18 0.59 7.32
CA GLU A 24 -30.88 0.34 8.72
C GLU A 24 -31.45 -1.01 9.17
N TRP A 25 -30.67 -1.76 9.98
CA TRP A 25 -31.18 -2.90 10.76
C TRP A 25 -31.42 -2.43 12.19
N LYS A 26 -32.68 -2.35 12.60
CA LYS A 26 -33.07 -1.80 13.91
C LYS A 26 -32.80 -2.82 15.03
N LEU A 27 -32.61 -2.32 16.24
CA LEU A 27 -32.59 -3.19 17.42
C LEU A 27 -33.91 -3.95 17.53
N MET A 28 -33.83 -5.23 17.90
CA MET A 28 -34.94 -6.19 17.98
C MET A 28 -35.54 -6.58 16.63
N GLU A 29 -35.01 -6.08 15.52
CA GLU A 29 -35.44 -6.49 14.19
C GLU A 29 -34.86 -7.87 13.84
N LYS A 30 -35.74 -8.75 13.35
CA LYS A 30 -35.42 -10.13 12.99
C LYS A 30 -35.73 -10.36 11.50
N HIS A 31 -34.79 -10.97 10.78
CA HIS A 31 -34.98 -11.38 9.39
C HIS A 31 -34.61 -12.85 9.20
N HIS A 32 -35.24 -13.47 8.20
CA HIS A 32 -34.93 -14.84 7.79
C HIS A 32 -34.09 -14.79 6.52
N VAL A 33 -32.81 -15.18 6.61
CA VAL A 33 -31.80 -14.87 5.59
C VAL A 33 -31.23 -16.16 4.97
N GLU A 34 -31.18 -16.22 3.65
CA GLU A 34 -30.57 -17.32 2.90
C GLU A 34 -29.07 -17.06 2.65
N PHE A 35 -28.19 -17.71 3.41
CA PHE A 35 -26.73 -17.56 3.26
C PHE A 35 -26.11 -18.58 2.30
N PHE A 36 -26.68 -19.78 2.24
CA PHE A 36 -26.32 -20.84 1.31
C PHE A 36 -27.59 -21.38 0.64
N PRO A 37 -27.51 -21.99 -0.55
CA PRO A 37 -28.70 -22.45 -1.28
C PRO A 37 -29.61 -23.34 -0.41
N ASN A 38 -30.83 -22.88 -0.15
CA ASN A 38 -31.83 -23.51 0.72
C ASN A 38 -31.47 -23.61 2.21
N ILE A 39 -30.45 -22.88 2.69
CA ILE A 39 -30.07 -22.83 4.10
C ILE A 39 -30.37 -21.44 4.64
N TYR A 40 -31.35 -21.38 5.53
CA TYR A 40 -31.85 -20.15 6.11
C TYR A 40 -31.47 -20.02 7.58
N TYR A 41 -31.07 -18.83 7.99
CA TYR A 41 -30.86 -18.49 9.39
C TYR A 41 -31.74 -17.32 9.82
N ASP A 42 -32.27 -17.43 11.03
CA ASP A 42 -32.97 -16.37 11.73
C ASP A 42 -31.95 -15.41 12.37
N VAL A 43 -31.79 -14.22 11.81
CA VAL A 43 -30.83 -13.22 12.27
C VAL A 43 -31.54 -12.15 13.08
N ILE A 44 -31.05 -11.87 14.30
CA ILE A 44 -31.55 -10.79 15.15
C ILE A 44 -30.41 -9.90 15.67
N LEU A 45 -30.65 -8.59 15.69
CA LEU A 45 -29.77 -7.60 16.30
C LEU A 45 -30.32 -7.14 17.65
N ILE A 46 -29.57 -7.32 18.73
CA ILE A 46 -29.91 -6.86 20.08
C ILE A 46 -28.76 -6.04 20.70
N SER A 47 -28.96 -5.49 21.89
CA SER A 47 -27.93 -4.79 22.67
C SER A 47 -27.83 -5.39 24.06
N THR A 48 -26.69 -5.27 24.73
CA THR A 48 -26.61 -5.57 26.18
C THR A 48 -27.45 -4.63 27.05
N GLU A 49 -27.94 -3.53 26.46
CA GLU A 49 -28.93 -2.64 27.09
C GLU A 49 -30.38 -3.09 26.85
N THR A 50 -30.61 -4.08 25.98
CA THR A 50 -31.94 -4.66 25.77
C THR A 50 -32.36 -5.40 27.05
N PRO A 51 -33.55 -5.14 27.61
CA PRO A 51 -34.06 -5.87 28.76
C PRO A 51 -34.11 -7.37 28.48
N ASN A 52 -33.59 -8.18 29.41
CA ASN A 52 -33.51 -9.63 29.31
C ASN A 52 -32.85 -10.12 28.01
N PHE A 53 -31.81 -9.43 27.52
CA PHE A 53 -31.15 -9.81 26.26
C PHE A 53 -30.63 -11.27 26.27
N LEU A 54 -30.33 -11.82 27.44
CA LEU A 54 -29.90 -13.22 27.62
C LEU A 54 -30.99 -14.24 27.24
N ASP A 55 -32.26 -13.85 27.28
CA ASP A 55 -33.38 -14.71 26.86
C ASP A 55 -33.26 -15.06 25.38
N PHE A 56 -32.70 -14.17 24.54
CA PHE A 56 -32.50 -14.44 23.11
C PHE A 56 -31.43 -15.51 22.86
N LEU A 57 -30.39 -15.53 23.70
CA LEU A 57 -29.37 -16.59 23.67
C LEU A 57 -29.94 -17.91 24.20
N THR A 58 -30.73 -17.85 25.27
CA THR A 58 -31.34 -19.04 25.91
C THR A 58 -32.42 -19.68 25.02
N LEU A 59 -33.28 -18.87 24.39
CA LEU A 59 -34.29 -19.32 23.42
C LEU A 59 -33.65 -19.97 22.18
N SER A 60 -32.49 -19.47 21.76
CA SER A 60 -31.74 -20.07 20.65
C SER A 60 -31.17 -21.45 21.00
N LEU A 61 -30.92 -21.72 22.29
CA LEU A 61 -30.46 -23.03 22.79
C LEU A 61 -31.63 -24.00 23.06
N SER A 62 -32.77 -23.51 23.54
CA SER A 62 -33.91 -24.35 24.01
C SER A 62 -34.78 -24.94 22.91
N ASN A 63 -34.63 -24.51 21.66
CA ASN A 63 -35.32 -25.10 20.50
C ASN A 63 -34.76 -26.48 20.08
N THR A 64 -33.89 -27.08 20.90
CA THR A 64 -33.29 -28.39 20.67
C THR A 64 -34.07 -29.47 21.42
N LYS A 65 -34.57 -30.50 20.72
CA LYS A 65 -35.33 -31.60 21.32
C LYS A 65 -34.47 -32.30 22.40
N GLU A 66 -35.05 -32.50 23.59
CA GLU A 66 -34.45 -32.87 24.89
C GLU A 66 -33.58 -34.16 24.99
N ASN A 67 -33.08 -34.76 23.91
CA ASN A 67 -32.48 -36.11 23.96
C ASN A 67 -31.00 -36.24 23.53
N GLU A 68 -30.21 -35.15 23.47
CA GLU A 68 -28.77 -35.27 23.19
C GLU A 68 -27.90 -34.84 24.38
N ILE A 69 -27.04 -35.77 24.82
CA ILE A 69 -26.10 -35.66 25.96
C ILE A 69 -24.92 -34.70 25.65
N ASP A 70 -24.81 -34.18 24.42
CA ASP A 70 -23.77 -33.25 24.01
C ASP A 70 -24.26 -31.78 24.02
N GLN A 71 -23.66 -30.96 24.89
CA GLN A 71 -23.84 -29.50 24.88
C GLN A 71 -23.53 -28.94 23.47
N GLU A 72 -24.45 -28.15 22.90
CA GLU A 72 -24.22 -27.47 21.63
C GLU A 72 -22.99 -26.55 21.73
N LYS A 73 -22.09 -26.66 20.74
CA LYS A 73 -20.99 -25.70 20.59
C LYS A 73 -21.48 -24.51 19.77
N ILE A 74 -21.16 -23.31 20.22
CA ILE A 74 -21.64 -22.06 19.62
C ILE A 74 -20.54 -21.46 18.73
N SER A 75 -20.92 -21.09 17.50
CA SER A 75 -20.04 -20.34 16.60
C SER A 75 -19.88 -18.92 17.10
N LEU A 76 -18.64 -18.41 17.14
CA LEU A 76 -18.33 -17.07 17.66
C LEU A 76 -17.48 -16.28 16.68
N ASP A 77 -17.85 -15.01 16.50
CA ASP A 77 -17.00 -13.99 15.91
C ASP A 77 -17.22 -12.63 16.59
N LEU A 78 -16.24 -11.74 16.49
CA LEU A 78 -16.20 -10.47 17.23
C LEU A 78 -15.82 -9.31 16.31
N GLU A 79 -16.48 -8.16 16.48
CA GLU A 79 -16.04 -6.90 15.86
C GLU A 79 -15.69 -5.87 16.94
N TRP A 80 -14.59 -5.15 16.70
CA TRP A 80 -14.09 -4.14 17.63
C TRP A 80 -13.51 -2.93 16.89
N GLU A 81 -13.58 -1.78 17.56
CA GLU A 81 -12.98 -0.53 17.10
C GLU A 81 -11.94 -0.08 18.12
N ASN A 82 -12.27 0.90 18.97
CA ASN A 82 -11.43 1.26 20.12
C ASN A 82 -11.52 0.18 21.20
N GLU A 83 -12.71 -0.39 21.34
CA GLU A 83 -13.01 -1.53 22.19
C GLU A 83 -13.94 -2.52 21.50
N LEU A 84 -14.15 -3.68 22.15
CA LEU A 84 -15.07 -4.70 21.69
C LEU A 84 -16.51 -4.19 21.75
N CYS A 85 -17.18 -4.13 20.59
CA CYS A 85 -18.49 -3.49 20.43
C CYS A 85 -19.57 -4.38 19.79
N LEU A 86 -19.20 -5.51 19.19
CA LEU A 86 -20.15 -6.47 18.64
C LEU A 86 -19.75 -7.91 18.96
N PHE A 87 -20.71 -8.70 19.43
CA PHE A 87 -20.59 -10.14 19.63
C PHE A 87 -21.53 -10.85 18.67
N GLN A 88 -21.05 -11.88 18.00
CA GLN A 88 -21.80 -12.62 17.00
C GLN A 88 -21.87 -14.08 17.44
N PHE A 89 -23.07 -14.60 17.63
CA PHE A 89 -23.28 -15.98 18.05
C PHE A 89 -24.11 -16.72 17.01
N GLY A 90 -23.56 -17.80 16.46
CA GLY A 90 -24.25 -18.70 15.55
C GLY A 90 -24.65 -20.02 16.23
N PHE A 91 -25.92 -20.38 16.12
CA PHE A 91 -26.51 -21.59 16.69
C PHE A 91 -26.92 -22.53 15.56
N SER A 92 -26.13 -23.58 15.38
CA SER A 92 -26.29 -24.54 14.28
C SER A 92 -27.59 -25.35 14.39
N LYS A 93 -28.00 -25.75 15.61
CA LYS A 93 -29.18 -26.61 15.78
C LYS A 93 -30.48 -25.85 15.54
N SER A 94 -30.58 -24.62 16.02
CA SER A 94 -31.77 -23.78 15.87
C SER A 94 -31.76 -22.91 14.60
N HIS A 95 -30.68 -22.94 13.81
CA HIS A 95 -30.48 -22.08 12.64
C HIS A 95 -30.73 -20.60 12.97
N SER A 96 -30.16 -20.12 14.08
CA SER A 96 -30.30 -18.73 14.50
C SER A 96 -28.94 -18.05 14.66
N VAL A 97 -28.95 -16.73 14.45
CA VAL A 97 -27.84 -15.84 14.69
C VAL A 97 -28.28 -14.72 15.60
N VAL A 98 -27.58 -14.58 16.72
CA VAL A 98 -27.80 -13.48 17.67
C VAL A 98 -26.59 -12.56 17.62
N ILE A 99 -26.81 -11.34 17.12
CA ILE A 99 -25.79 -10.28 17.10
C ILE A 99 -26.08 -9.34 18.26
N ILE A 100 -25.13 -9.20 19.18
CA ILE A 100 -25.25 -8.38 20.38
C ILE A 100 -24.32 -7.19 20.29
N ARG A 101 -24.91 -6.00 20.28
CA ARG A 101 -24.17 -4.75 20.46
C ARG A 101 -23.79 -4.59 21.92
N HIS A 102 -22.53 -4.26 22.15
CA HIS A 102 -22.02 -3.90 23.47
C HIS A 102 -21.59 -2.43 23.44
N PRO A 103 -22.29 -1.52 24.13
CA PRO A 103 -21.94 -0.12 24.19
C PRO A 103 -20.53 0.12 24.76
N PRO A 104 -19.93 1.30 24.50
CA PRO A 104 -18.65 1.64 25.09
C PRO A 104 -18.65 1.54 26.62
N GLY A 105 -17.61 0.95 27.21
CA GLY A 105 -17.48 0.80 28.66
C GLY A 105 -17.20 -0.62 29.17
N PRO A 106 -17.39 -0.88 30.48
CA PRO A 106 -17.07 -2.16 31.09
C PRO A 106 -17.88 -3.31 30.47
N GLY A 107 -17.27 -4.48 30.33
CA GLY A 107 -17.95 -5.69 29.87
C GLY A 107 -19.16 -6.04 30.74
N ASN A 108 -20.23 -6.53 30.11
CA ASN A 108 -21.47 -6.90 30.79
C ASN A 108 -21.28 -8.25 31.52
N GLU A 109 -21.60 -8.31 32.81
CA GLU A 109 -21.33 -9.48 33.65
C GLU A 109 -22.16 -10.72 33.26
N GLU A 110 -23.40 -10.54 32.83
CA GLU A 110 -24.27 -11.65 32.41
C GLU A 110 -23.78 -12.26 31.09
N LEU A 111 -23.40 -11.43 30.12
CA LEU A 111 -22.77 -11.87 28.88
C LEU A 111 -21.46 -12.60 29.16
N PHE A 112 -20.66 -12.09 30.10
CA PHE A 112 -19.44 -12.78 30.52
C PHE A 112 -19.74 -14.15 31.13
N HIS A 113 -20.74 -14.25 32.00
CA HIS A 113 -21.16 -15.51 32.61
C HIS A 113 -21.62 -16.52 31.55
N PHE A 114 -22.39 -16.07 30.55
CA PHE A 114 -22.81 -16.88 29.42
C PHE A 114 -21.62 -17.45 28.65
N MET A 115 -20.63 -16.61 28.32
CA MET A 115 -19.43 -17.08 27.61
C MET A 115 -18.58 -18.06 28.44
N LYS A 116 -18.65 -17.98 29.77
CA LYS A 116 -17.93 -18.88 30.66
C LYS A 116 -18.63 -20.23 30.81
N SER A 117 -19.96 -20.26 30.73
CA SER A 117 -20.77 -21.47 30.94
C SER A 117 -20.98 -22.31 29.67
N HIS A 118 -20.63 -21.78 28.49
CA HIS A 118 -20.82 -22.45 27.20
C HIS A 118 -19.50 -22.70 26.46
N HIS A 119 -19.56 -23.60 25.46
CA HIS A 119 -18.43 -23.95 24.61
C HIS A 119 -18.54 -23.26 23.26
N PHE A 120 -17.47 -22.61 22.84
CA PHE A 120 -17.41 -21.84 21.59
C PHE A 120 -16.35 -22.37 20.64
N TYR A 121 -16.52 -22.08 19.37
CA TYR A 121 -15.46 -22.24 18.37
C TYR A 121 -15.43 -21.02 17.45
N ALA A 122 -14.23 -20.62 17.06
CA ALA A 122 -13.97 -19.44 16.26
C ALA A 122 -12.67 -19.63 15.47
N LYS A 123 -12.44 -18.79 14.46
CA LYS A 123 -11.28 -18.92 13.58
C LYS A 123 -10.26 -17.82 13.83
N GLY A 124 -9.04 -18.18 14.27
CA GLY A 124 -7.95 -17.22 14.40
C GLY A 124 -8.06 -16.34 15.66
N THR A 125 -8.42 -16.95 16.79
CA THR A 125 -8.92 -16.28 18.00
C THR A 125 -7.90 -15.46 18.81
N HIS A 126 -6.65 -15.35 18.34
CA HIS A 126 -5.57 -14.77 19.14
C HIS A 126 -5.80 -13.30 19.52
N ASN A 127 -6.34 -12.50 18.59
CA ASN A 127 -6.64 -11.10 18.85
C ASN A 127 -7.96 -10.94 19.60
N ASP A 128 -8.96 -11.75 19.27
CA ASP A 128 -10.28 -11.79 19.92
C ASP A 128 -10.14 -12.03 21.43
N ILE A 129 -9.35 -13.04 21.80
CA ILE A 129 -9.06 -13.34 23.20
C ILE A 129 -8.40 -12.16 23.92
N LYS A 130 -7.54 -11.37 23.25
CA LYS A 130 -6.96 -10.16 23.86
C LYS A 130 -8.00 -9.08 24.07
N GLN A 131 -8.93 -8.90 23.14
CA GLN A 131 -9.99 -7.91 23.26
C GLN A 131 -11.01 -8.31 24.33
N LEU A 132 -11.39 -9.58 24.41
CA LEU A 132 -12.23 -10.11 25.49
C LEU A 132 -11.58 -9.86 26.86
N ARG A 133 -10.28 -10.12 27.01
CA ARG A 133 -9.54 -9.84 28.26
C ARG A 133 -9.59 -8.36 28.65
N LYS A 134 -9.43 -7.46 27.67
CA LYS A 134 -9.51 -6.02 27.91
C LYS A 134 -10.93 -5.61 28.32
N LYS A 135 -11.95 -6.08 27.60
CA LYS A 135 -13.35 -5.71 27.81
C LYS A 135 -13.86 -6.15 29.18
N PHE A 136 -13.56 -7.38 29.58
CA PHE A 136 -14.04 -7.94 30.85
C PHE A 136 -13.03 -7.80 32.00
N LYS A 137 -11.82 -7.26 31.75
CA LYS A 137 -10.75 -7.04 32.74
C LYS A 137 -10.33 -8.29 33.52
N ILE A 138 -10.07 -9.40 32.81
CA ILE A 138 -9.84 -10.72 33.44
C ILE A 138 -8.44 -11.27 33.14
N ASP A 139 -7.89 -12.02 34.11
CA ASP A 139 -6.61 -12.71 34.00
C ASP A 139 -6.66 -13.97 33.10
N ILE A 140 -5.51 -14.30 32.53
CA ILE A 140 -5.27 -15.23 31.41
C ILE A 140 -5.75 -16.66 31.67
N SER A 141 -5.83 -17.08 32.93
CA SER A 141 -6.14 -18.45 33.36
C SER A 141 -7.64 -18.80 33.37
N SER A 142 -8.53 -17.86 33.06
CA SER A 142 -9.97 -18.01 33.27
C SER A 142 -10.80 -18.31 32.01
N PHE A 143 -10.20 -18.26 30.82
CA PHE A 143 -10.86 -18.59 29.54
C PHE A 143 -10.44 -19.99 29.07
N PHE A 144 -11.33 -20.97 29.16
CA PHE A 144 -11.03 -22.37 28.79
C PHE A 144 -11.86 -22.94 27.62
N SER A 145 -12.76 -22.18 26.98
CA SER A 145 -13.76 -22.80 26.09
C SER A 145 -13.93 -22.19 24.69
N ILE A 146 -12.94 -21.48 24.12
CA ILE A 146 -12.99 -21.11 22.69
C ILE A 146 -11.99 -21.95 21.90
N GLU A 147 -12.50 -22.89 21.09
CA GLU A 147 -11.70 -23.66 20.15
C GLU A 147 -11.25 -22.79 18.96
N ASP A 148 -9.94 -22.68 18.72
CA ASP A 148 -9.39 -22.03 17.53
C ASP A 148 -9.30 -23.03 16.36
N ILE A 149 -10.35 -23.07 15.53
CA ILE A 149 -10.46 -24.08 14.46
C ILE A 149 -9.33 -24.00 13.44
N ALA A 150 -8.70 -22.84 13.27
CA ALA A 150 -7.55 -22.70 12.37
C ALA A 150 -6.38 -23.58 12.84
N LYS A 151 -6.13 -23.59 14.15
CA LYS A 151 -5.04 -24.37 14.77
C LYS A 151 -5.43 -25.81 15.00
N THR A 152 -6.66 -26.10 15.40
CA THR A 152 -7.06 -27.46 15.79
C THR A 152 -7.50 -28.31 14.61
N ARG A 153 -8.05 -27.70 13.54
CA ARG A 153 -8.72 -28.43 12.45
C ARG A 153 -8.23 -28.09 11.04
N LEU A 154 -7.74 -26.87 10.78
CA LEU A 154 -7.31 -26.50 9.43
C LEU A 154 -5.82 -26.78 9.19
N VAL A 155 -4.94 -26.07 9.91
CA VAL A 155 -3.49 -26.13 9.70
C VAL A 155 -2.91 -27.55 9.85
N PRO A 156 -3.29 -28.36 10.87
CA PRO A 156 -2.74 -29.71 11.02
C PRO A 156 -3.05 -30.65 9.85
N TYR A 157 -4.17 -30.42 9.16
CA TYR A 157 -4.62 -31.21 8.02
C TYR A 157 -4.26 -30.59 6.66
N GLY A 158 -3.41 -29.55 6.66
CA GLY A 158 -2.95 -28.87 5.44
C GLY A 158 -4.06 -28.14 4.69
N HIS A 159 -5.10 -27.68 5.39
CA HIS A 159 -6.18 -26.88 4.80
C HIS A 159 -5.87 -25.38 4.87
N SER A 160 -6.47 -24.61 3.96
CA SER A 160 -6.24 -23.16 3.89
C SER A 160 -6.85 -22.46 5.10
N GLU A 161 -6.11 -21.49 5.64
CA GLU A 161 -6.61 -20.55 6.64
C GLU A 161 -7.36 -19.37 6.02
N ASN A 162 -7.42 -19.26 4.68
CA ASN A 162 -8.25 -18.26 4.02
C ASN A 162 -9.73 -18.58 4.29
N PHE A 163 -10.47 -17.59 4.79
CA PHE A 163 -11.86 -17.77 5.19
C PHE A 163 -12.76 -18.27 4.05
N MET A 164 -12.71 -17.61 2.88
CA MET A 164 -13.57 -18.01 1.75
C MET A 164 -13.16 -19.35 1.14
N GLU A 165 -11.87 -19.68 1.09
CA GLU A 165 -11.43 -21.00 0.64
C GLU A 165 -11.88 -22.12 1.60
N MET A 166 -11.88 -21.84 2.91
CA MET A 166 -12.44 -22.74 3.93
C MET A 166 -13.96 -22.90 3.73
N VAL A 167 -14.70 -21.81 3.57
CA VAL A 167 -16.17 -21.85 3.37
C VAL A 167 -16.54 -22.65 2.13
N ARG A 168 -15.95 -22.35 0.97
CA ARG A 168 -16.23 -23.09 -0.27
C ARG A 168 -15.92 -24.58 -0.16
N LYS A 169 -14.90 -24.92 0.61
CA LYS A 169 -14.48 -26.31 0.80
C LYS A 169 -15.41 -27.08 1.73
N PHE A 170 -15.87 -26.47 2.82
CA PHE A 170 -16.55 -27.18 3.91
C PHE A 170 -18.05 -26.87 4.04
N ALA A 171 -18.54 -25.78 3.47
CA ALA A 171 -19.96 -25.42 3.45
C ALA A 171 -20.54 -25.32 2.01
N GLY A 172 -19.69 -25.08 1.01
CA GLY A 172 -20.09 -24.88 -0.38
C GLY A 172 -20.12 -23.40 -0.79
N GLU A 173 -20.69 -23.11 -1.96
CA GLU A 173 -20.77 -21.74 -2.47
C GLU A 173 -21.91 -20.97 -1.78
N PRO A 174 -21.65 -19.78 -1.21
CA PRO A 174 -22.70 -18.93 -0.64
C PRO A 174 -23.60 -18.32 -1.72
N THR A 175 -24.78 -17.87 -1.34
CA THR A 175 -25.77 -17.23 -2.25
C THR A 175 -25.37 -15.83 -2.71
N ALA A 176 -24.44 -15.18 -2.01
CA ALA A 176 -23.89 -13.87 -2.34
C ALA A 176 -22.45 -13.71 -1.83
N GLU A 177 -21.75 -12.67 -2.31
CA GLU A 177 -20.41 -12.30 -1.83
C GLU A 177 -20.48 -11.47 -0.53
N PHE A 178 -20.84 -12.11 0.58
CA PHE A 178 -21.02 -11.42 1.87
C PHE A 178 -19.74 -10.78 2.44
N LYS A 179 -18.55 -11.28 2.10
CA LYS A 179 -17.27 -10.75 2.61
C LYS A 179 -16.77 -9.59 1.76
N ASP A 180 -16.85 -8.37 2.31
CA ASP A 180 -16.31 -7.15 1.72
C ASP A 180 -15.33 -6.45 2.67
N ILE A 181 -14.13 -6.15 2.18
CA ILE A 181 -13.07 -5.45 2.94
C ILE A 181 -13.49 -4.03 3.38
N LYS A 182 -14.44 -3.40 2.67
CA LYS A 182 -15.00 -2.09 3.05
C LYS A 182 -15.86 -2.22 4.30
N ILE A 183 -16.63 -3.31 4.43
CA ILE A 183 -17.50 -3.57 5.59
C ILE A 183 -16.67 -4.01 6.80
N THR A 184 -15.65 -4.85 6.62
CA THR A 184 -14.69 -5.20 7.69
C THR A 184 -14.04 -3.95 8.32
N LYS A 185 -13.90 -2.87 7.55
CA LYS A 185 -13.31 -1.59 8.02
C LYS A 185 -14.35 -0.50 8.32
N SER A 186 -15.63 -0.84 8.25
CA SER A 186 -16.71 0.08 8.59
C SER A 186 -16.73 0.38 10.08
N ASN A 187 -17.42 1.44 10.50
CA ASN A 187 -17.51 1.79 11.91
C ASN A 187 -18.58 0.91 12.58
N TRP A 188 -18.15 0.00 13.46
CA TRP A 188 -19.04 -0.88 14.22
C TRP A 188 -19.59 -0.26 15.52
N GLU A 189 -19.01 0.87 15.97
CA GLU A 189 -19.47 1.62 17.15
C GLU A 189 -20.65 2.57 16.84
N GLN A 190 -21.03 2.74 15.58
CA GLN A 190 -22.08 3.69 15.19
C GLN A 190 -23.44 3.34 15.79
N SER A 191 -24.26 4.33 16.15
CA SER A 191 -25.56 4.12 16.82
C SER A 191 -26.55 3.31 16.00
N LYS A 192 -26.38 3.21 14.68
CA LYS A 192 -27.27 2.48 13.75
C LYS A 192 -26.45 1.66 12.78
N LEU A 193 -26.64 0.35 12.74
CA LEU A 193 -25.94 -0.53 11.80
C LEU A 193 -26.77 -0.75 10.54
N THR A 194 -26.11 -0.82 9.38
CA THR A 194 -26.79 -1.08 8.11
C THR A 194 -27.10 -2.58 7.98
N LYS A 195 -28.09 -2.91 7.16
CA LYS A 195 -28.43 -4.31 6.90
C LYS A 195 -27.25 -5.07 6.29
N ARG A 196 -26.46 -4.44 5.41
CA ARG A 196 -25.23 -5.06 4.88
C ARG A 196 -24.20 -5.40 5.97
N GLN A 197 -24.03 -4.53 6.97
CA GLN A 197 -23.14 -4.82 8.10
C GLN A 197 -23.63 -6.03 8.92
N ILE A 198 -24.92 -6.10 9.20
CA ILE A 198 -25.51 -7.22 9.94
C ILE A 198 -25.44 -8.52 9.15
N LEU A 199 -25.70 -8.48 7.84
CA LEU A 199 -25.55 -9.63 6.94
C LEU A 199 -24.10 -10.12 6.88
N TYR A 200 -23.12 -9.21 6.83
CA TYR A 200 -21.70 -9.55 6.89
C TYR A 200 -21.35 -10.27 8.19
N ALA A 201 -21.75 -9.71 9.34
CA ALA A 201 -21.44 -10.28 10.65
C ALA A 201 -22.14 -11.65 10.83
N ALA A 202 -23.41 -11.74 10.44
CA ALA A 202 -24.12 -13.01 10.48
C ALA A 202 -23.47 -14.08 9.61
N PHE A 203 -22.99 -13.72 8.40
CA PHE A 203 -22.33 -14.65 7.51
C PHE A 203 -21.05 -15.25 8.12
N ASP A 204 -20.30 -14.50 8.94
CA ASP A 204 -19.08 -15.01 9.57
C ASP A 204 -19.36 -16.20 10.49
N VAL A 205 -20.38 -16.09 11.35
CA VAL A 205 -20.74 -17.18 12.26
C VAL A 205 -21.56 -18.29 11.60
N VAL A 206 -22.41 -17.97 10.61
CA VAL A 206 -23.17 -18.97 9.84
C VAL A 206 -22.25 -19.84 9.01
N SER A 207 -21.27 -19.24 8.34
CA SER A 207 -20.24 -19.97 7.61
C SER A 207 -19.51 -20.98 8.49
N LEU A 208 -19.19 -20.58 9.73
CA LEU A 208 -18.57 -21.47 10.70
C LEU A 208 -19.53 -22.58 11.15
N CYS A 209 -20.82 -22.30 11.37
CA CYS A 209 -21.84 -23.31 11.65
C CYS A 209 -21.93 -24.37 10.55
N GLU A 210 -21.96 -23.96 9.29
CA GLU A 210 -22.06 -24.89 8.15
C GLU A 210 -20.74 -25.63 7.87
N CYS A 211 -19.59 -25.02 8.16
CA CYS A 211 -18.30 -25.69 8.00
C CYS A 211 -18.00 -26.71 9.10
N TYR A 212 -18.44 -26.45 10.34
CA TYR A 212 -18.01 -27.21 11.52
C TYR A 212 -18.32 -28.72 11.44
N PRO A 213 -19.51 -29.17 10.99
CA PRO A 213 -19.82 -30.58 10.80
C PRO A 213 -18.89 -31.29 9.80
N ASN A 214 -18.32 -30.54 8.85
CA ASN A 214 -17.49 -31.06 7.77
C ASN A 214 -15.98 -30.93 8.04
N PHE A 215 -15.58 -30.31 9.16
CA PHE A 215 -14.17 -30.24 9.53
C PHE A 215 -13.61 -31.59 9.98
N PRO A 216 -12.30 -31.83 9.77
CA PRO A 216 -11.64 -32.98 10.39
C PRO A 216 -11.70 -32.89 11.92
N PRO A 217 -11.54 -34.03 12.63
CA PRO A 217 -11.51 -34.04 14.08
C PRO A 217 -10.38 -33.17 14.62
N PRO A 218 -10.54 -32.56 15.82
CA PRO A 218 -9.51 -31.69 16.37
C PRO A 218 -8.24 -32.50 16.58
N PHE A 219 -7.11 -31.97 16.11
CA PHE A 219 -5.83 -32.64 16.19
C PHE A 219 -5.35 -32.71 17.64
N THR A 220 -5.56 -33.86 18.30
CA THR A 220 -5.02 -34.16 19.62
C THR A 220 -3.66 -34.81 19.46
N ASN A 221 -2.58 -34.06 19.72
CA ASN A 221 -1.29 -34.69 19.99
C ASN A 221 -1.46 -35.54 21.26
N ASN A 222 -1.61 -36.85 21.12
CA ASN A 222 -1.53 -37.79 22.24
C ASN A 222 -0.14 -37.69 22.87
N SER A 223 -0.02 -36.73 23.78
CA SER A 223 1.10 -36.54 24.69
C SER A 223 0.74 -37.18 26.03
N GLN A 224 0.27 -38.43 25.98
CA GLN A 224 0.27 -39.34 27.13
C GLN A 224 1.33 -40.41 26.85
N ASN A 225 2.59 -39.98 26.96
CA ASN A 225 3.75 -40.83 27.27
C ASN A 225 4.82 -39.93 27.91
N GLY A 226 4.41 -39.24 28.98
CA GLY A 226 5.35 -38.88 30.03
C GLY A 226 5.52 -40.11 30.94
N GLN A 227 6.77 -40.39 31.33
CA GLN A 227 7.20 -41.44 32.27
C GLN A 227 7.51 -42.82 31.66
N ILE A 228 8.73 -42.98 31.13
CA ILE A 228 9.57 -44.21 31.17
C ILE A 228 11.02 -43.92 30.69
N GLY A 229 11.32 -42.76 30.10
CA GLY A 229 12.67 -42.45 29.59
C GLY A 229 13.73 -41.93 30.59
N ASN A 230 13.38 -41.63 31.85
CA ASN A 230 14.30 -40.94 32.78
C ASN A 230 15.02 -41.84 33.81
N ILE A 231 15.16 -43.15 33.57
CA ILE A 231 15.88 -44.05 34.50
C ILE A 231 17.07 -44.81 33.85
N ILE A 232 17.31 -44.72 32.54
CA ILE A 232 18.45 -45.42 31.90
C ILE A 232 19.22 -44.47 30.98
N GLY A 233 20.14 -43.71 31.58
CA GLY A 233 21.02 -42.80 30.83
C GLY A 233 22.16 -42.17 31.64
N ASN A 234 22.23 -42.41 32.96
CA ASN A 234 23.36 -42.03 33.80
C ASN A 234 24.00 -43.28 34.42
N ARG A 235 24.74 -44.02 33.59
CA ARG A 235 25.87 -44.89 33.97
C ARG A 235 26.40 -45.51 32.67
N ILE A 236 27.72 -45.56 32.53
CA ILE A 236 28.49 -45.99 31.34
C ILE A 236 28.79 -44.84 30.35
N THR A 237 29.53 -43.83 30.81
CA THR A 237 30.69 -43.31 30.06
C THR A 237 31.66 -42.67 31.04
N ASP A 238 32.22 -43.49 31.93
CA ASP A 238 33.52 -43.24 32.54
C ASP A 238 34.24 -44.58 32.56
N LYS A 239 35.45 -44.58 31.99
CA LYS A 239 36.32 -45.73 31.66
C LYS A 239 36.01 -46.41 30.32
N ILE A 240 36.61 -45.87 29.26
CA ILE A 240 37.67 -46.53 28.47
C ILE A 240 38.28 -45.42 27.61
N ASN A 241 39.23 -44.71 28.20
CA ASN A 241 40.22 -43.94 27.49
C ASN A 241 41.55 -44.48 28.02
N ILE A 242 42.20 -45.34 27.25
CA ILE A 242 43.64 -45.65 27.25
C ILE A 242 43.84 -46.76 26.20
N GLN A 243 44.80 -46.55 25.30
CA GLN A 243 45.20 -47.37 24.14
C GLN A 243 44.38 -47.20 22.86
N LYS A 244 44.73 -46.17 22.08
CA LYS A 244 45.42 -46.34 20.78
C LYS A 244 45.67 -44.96 20.13
N LYS A 245 46.46 -44.12 20.81
CA LYS A 245 47.38 -43.21 20.12
C LYS A 245 48.55 -44.08 19.64
N ASN A 246 48.69 -44.21 18.31
CA ASN A 246 49.92 -44.45 17.55
C ASN A 246 49.66 -45.30 16.30
N LYS A 247 49.18 -44.65 15.23
CA LYS A 247 49.60 -44.89 13.82
C LYS A 247 48.63 -44.16 12.89
N LYS A 248 49.16 -43.11 12.25
CA LYS A 248 48.86 -42.60 10.89
C LYS A 248 48.96 -41.07 10.84
N ASN A 249 50.16 -40.59 11.15
CA ASN A 249 50.71 -39.38 10.52
C ASN A 249 51.74 -39.86 9.50
N ARG A 250 51.33 -39.96 8.23
CA ARG A 250 52.17 -39.76 7.03
C ARG A 250 51.30 -40.02 5.81
N ILE A 251 51.40 -39.11 4.84
CA ILE A 251 50.67 -39.02 3.56
C ILE A 251 49.33 -38.28 3.70
N VAL A 252 49.37 -36.95 3.65
CA VAL A 252 48.64 -36.06 2.71
C VAL A 252 49.03 -34.63 3.13
N ASN A 253 50.15 -34.11 2.60
CA ASN A 253 50.61 -32.76 2.92
C ASN A 253 51.08 -31.98 1.67
N ILE A 254 50.40 -32.17 0.52
CA ILE A 254 50.69 -31.41 -0.72
C ILE A 254 49.44 -30.78 -1.36
N ASN A 255 48.21 -31.01 -0.86
CA ASN A 255 46.98 -30.48 -1.47
C ASN A 255 46.21 -29.44 -0.61
N PHE A 256 46.85 -28.82 0.39
CA PHE A 256 46.16 -27.88 1.29
C PHE A 256 46.32 -26.40 0.90
N GLU A 257 47.39 -26.01 0.19
CA GLU A 257 47.65 -24.60 -0.13
C GLU A 257 46.88 -24.10 -1.37
N ASN A 258 46.65 -24.94 -2.38
CA ASN A 258 45.86 -24.56 -3.57
C ASN A 258 44.35 -24.46 -3.30
N ARG A 259 43.83 -25.12 -2.26
CA ARG A 259 42.42 -25.01 -1.81
C ARG A 259 42.14 -23.78 -0.94
N GLN A 260 43.18 -23.17 -0.35
CA GLN A 260 43.05 -21.94 0.44
C GLN A 260 42.98 -20.69 -0.44
N LYS A 261 43.72 -20.64 -1.56
CA LYS A 261 43.66 -19.53 -2.54
C LYS A 261 42.34 -19.50 -3.33
N THR A 262 41.78 -20.64 -3.71
CA THR A 262 40.46 -20.72 -4.37
C THR A 262 39.28 -20.44 -3.42
N ARG A 263 39.44 -20.66 -2.10
CA ARG A 263 38.43 -20.28 -1.10
C ARG A 263 38.48 -18.81 -0.70
N ARG A 264 39.64 -18.15 -0.75
CA ARG A 264 39.77 -16.69 -0.53
C ARG A 264 39.18 -15.89 -1.69
N ASN A 265 39.40 -16.29 -2.94
CA ASN A 265 38.76 -15.63 -4.08
C ASN A 265 37.24 -15.88 -4.18
N ARG A 266 36.73 -16.99 -3.63
CA ARG A 266 35.28 -17.26 -3.57
C ARG A 266 34.54 -16.48 -2.47
N ARG A 267 35.21 -16.05 -1.39
CA ARG A 267 34.60 -15.20 -0.35
C ARG A 267 34.53 -13.72 -0.73
N ASN A 268 35.46 -13.22 -1.54
CA ASN A 268 35.35 -11.85 -2.07
C ASN A 268 34.23 -11.71 -3.12
N ASN A 269 33.72 -12.83 -3.65
CA ASN A 269 32.54 -12.88 -4.52
C ASN A 269 31.26 -13.37 -3.79
N GLU A 270 31.23 -13.38 -2.45
CA GLU A 270 29.96 -13.57 -1.72
C GLU A 270 29.04 -12.38 -1.99
N LEU A 271 28.24 -12.53 -3.05
CA LEU A 271 27.02 -11.80 -3.41
C LEU A 271 26.76 -10.58 -2.53
N ILE A 272 27.26 -9.42 -2.98
CA ILE A 272 26.63 -8.13 -2.73
C ILE A 272 25.14 -8.36 -2.94
N LYS A 273 24.36 -8.41 -1.86
CA LYS A 273 22.91 -8.54 -1.95
C LYS A 273 22.40 -7.19 -2.41
N THR A 274 22.36 -6.98 -3.71
CA THR A 274 21.69 -5.83 -4.30
C THR A 274 20.20 -5.95 -3.99
N LYS A 275 19.69 -5.04 -3.18
CA LYS A 275 18.25 -4.90 -2.99
C LYS A 275 17.74 -4.11 -4.19
N GLN A 276 17.00 -4.76 -5.08
CA GLN A 276 16.35 -4.08 -6.18
C GLN A 276 15.08 -3.40 -5.69
N SER A 277 15.01 -2.08 -5.81
CA SER A 277 13.78 -1.29 -5.66
C SER A 277 13.34 -0.80 -7.04
N VAL A 278 12.04 -0.88 -7.33
CA VAL A 278 11.49 -0.23 -8.53
C VAL A 278 11.02 1.15 -8.13
N LYS A 279 11.39 2.17 -8.91
CA LYS A 279 11.09 3.57 -8.66
C LYS A 279 10.31 4.17 -9.82
N PHE A 280 9.42 5.11 -9.55
CA PHE A 280 8.81 5.93 -10.61
C PHE A 280 9.85 6.90 -11.20
N LYS A 281 9.91 6.98 -12.53
CA LYS A 281 10.55 8.05 -13.29
C LYS A 281 9.55 9.17 -13.50
N ARG A 282 9.94 10.39 -13.18
CA ARG A 282 9.19 11.59 -13.56
C ARG A 282 9.69 12.05 -14.91
N THR A 283 8.97 11.67 -15.95
CA THR A 283 9.26 12.15 -17.29
C THR A 283 8.29 13.28 -17.59
N PRO A 284 8.77 14.50 -17.92
CA PRO A 284 7.89 15.57 -18.36
C PRO A 284 7.15 15.14 -19.62
N ALA A 285 5.94 15.67 -19.83
CA ALA A 285 5.26 15.45 -21.10
C ALA A 285 6.12 16.02 -22.24
N LYS A 286 6.06 15.38 -23.40
CA LYS A 286 6.62 15.90 -24.65
C LYS A 286 5.51 16.55 -25.45
N ALA A 287 5.86 17.59 -26.21
CA ALA A 287 4.93 18.20 -27.15
C ALA A 287 4.56 17.17 -28.22
N ILE A 288 3.27 17.11 -28.54
CA ILE A 288 2.75 16.29 -29.62
C ILE A 288 1.73 17.07 -30.45
N TYR A 289 1.69 16.80 -31.74
CA TYR A 289 0.65 17.21 -32.66
C TYR A 289 -0.49 16.20 -32.59
N GLY A 290 -1.71 16.68 -32.35
CA GLY A 290 -2.89 15.84 -32.22
C GLY A 290 -3.71 15.80 -33.50
N PHE A 291 -4.18 14.61 -33.88
CA PHE A 291 -5.08 14.38 -35.00
C PHE A 291 -6.26 13.51 -34.56
N ILE A 292 -7.47 13.90 -34.95
CA ILE A 292 -8.69 13.11 -34.76
C ILE A 292 -9.19 12.71 -36.14
N VAL A 293 -9.27 11.42 -36.41
CA VAL A 293 -9.79 10.86 -37.68
C VAL A 293 -11.18 10.29 -37.42
N ARG A 294 -12.21 10.91 -38.00
CA ARG A 294 -13.60 10.45 -37.91
C ARG A 294 -13.94 9.52 -39.06
N ASN A 295 -15.00 8.73 -38.90
CA ASN A 295 -15.41 7.74 -39.89
C ASN A 295 -14.25 6.78 -40.23
N TYR A 296 -13.49 6.37 -39.21
CA TYR A 296 -12.32 5.53 -39.34
C TYR A 296 -12.69 4.16 -39.93
N ARG A 297 -12.02 3.77 -41.03
CA ARG A 297 -12.29 2.50 -41.76
C ARG A 297 -11.15 1.50 -41.73
N GLY A 298 -10.11 1.75 -40.93
CA GLY A 298 -8.95 0.88 -40.86
C GLY A 298 -9.12 -0.28 -39.86
N THR A 299 -8.01 -0.92 -39.54
CA THR A 299 -7.99 -2.05 -38.59
C THR A 299 -8.10 -1.61 -37.14
N ASN A 300 -8.79 -2.43 -36.33
CA ASN A 300 -8.84 -2.28 -34.87
C ASN A 300 -7.62 -2.88 -34.16
N ASN A 301 -6.70 -3.49 -34.92
CA ASN A 301 -5.48 -4.06 -34.40
C ASN A 301 -4.47 -2.95 -34.07
N LEU A 302 -4.23 -2.75 -32.76
CA LEU A 302 -3.31 -1.71 -32.25
C LEU A 302 -1.87 -1.86 -32.77
N TYR A 303 -1.45 -3.09 -33.12
CA TYR A 303 -0.14 -3.30 -33.74
C TYR A 303 -0.11 -2.76 -35.17
N ASP A 304 -1.06 -3.17 -36.00
CA ASP A 304 -1.14 -2.72 -37.39
C ASP A 304 -1.31 -1.20 -37.46
N LEU A 305 -2.08 -0.62 -36.53
CA LEU A 305 -2.22 0.83 -36.39
C LEU A 305 -0.88 1.55 -36.34
N LYS A 306 0.07 1.04 -35.54
CA LYS A 306 1.37 1.67 -35.35
C LYS A 306 2.41 1.24 -36.38
N TYR A 307 2.43 -0.04 -36.76
CA TYR A 307 3.53 -0.62 -37.54
C TYR A 307 3.20 -0.83 -39.02
N LYS A 308 1.93 -1.05 -39.38
CA LYS A 308 1.52 -1.25 -40.77
C LYS A 308 1.20 0.06 -41.48
N TYR A 309 0.52 0.98 -40.81
CA TYR A 309 0.23 2.30 -41.38
C TYR A 309 1.43 3.25 -41.33
N PHE A 310 2.36 3.06 -40.39
CA PHE A 310 3.51 3.94 -40.20
C PHE A 310 4.85 3.17 -40.09
N PRO A 311 5.19 2.30 -41.05
CA PRO A 311 6.35 1.41 -40.94
C PRO A 311 7.67 2.19 -40.81
N ASN A 312 7.80 3.31 -41.50
CA ASN A 312 9.00 4.14 -41.50
C ASN A 312 8.97 5.28 -40.47
N ASN A 313 7.81 5.55 -39.85
CA ASN A 313 7.56 6.72 -39.01
C ASN A 313 7.03 6.36 -37.62
N ASN A 314 7.08 5.08 -37.23
CA ASN A 314 6.52 4.61 -35.95
C ASN A 314 7.15 5.26 -34.71
N PHE A 315 8.40 5.72 -34.81
CA PHE A 315 9.14 6.42 -33.76
C PHE A 315 8.65 7.86 -33.56
N LEU A 316 7.99 8.45 -34.57
CA LEU A 316 7.35 9.75 -34.49
C LEU A 316 5.98 9.68 -33.80
N ILE A 317 5.41 8.49 -33.62
CA ILE A 317 4.08 8.31 -33.04
C ILE A 317 4.19 8.06 -31.54
N ASP A 318 3.71 9.03 -30.76
CA ASP A 318 3.57 8.92 -29.31
C ASP A 318 2.48 7.90 -28.96
N PHE A 319 1.28 8.08 -29.50
CA PHE A 319 0.18 7.13 -29.31
C PHE A 319 -0.82 7.14 -30.48
N CYS A 320 -1.54 6.02 -30.60
CA CYS A 320 -2.58 5.79 -31.59
C CYS A 320 -3.64 4.90 -30.93
N SER A 321 -4.90 5.34 -30.86
CA SER A 321 -5.96 4.60 -30.18
C SER A 321 -7.33 4.88 -30.78
N ILE A 322 -8.25 3.92 -30.68
CA ILE A 322 -9.56 3.96 -31.31
C ILE A 322 -10.66 3.97 -30.24
N PHE A 323 -11.64 4.85 -30.42
CA PHE A 323 -12.91 4.84 -29.71
C PHE A 323 -14.04 4.84 -30.74
N GLU A 324 -14.83 3.76 -30.77
CA GLU A 324 -15.87 3.56 -31.79
C GLU A 324 -15.29 3.68 -33.21
N ASP A 325 -15.78 4.59 -34.04
CA ASP A 325 -15.31 4.87 -35.40
C ASP A 325 -14.34 6.07 -35.46
N ILE A 326 -13.71 6.41 -34.33
CA ILE A 326 -12.83 7.56 -34.19
C ILE A 326 -11.43 7.12 -33.79
N LEU A 327 -10.44 7.52 -34.59
CA LEU A 327 -9.03 7.29 -34.32
C LEU A 327 -8.36 8.55 -33.79
N PHE A 328 -7.71 8.45 -32.63
CA PHE A 328 -6.85 9.48 -32.04
C PHE A 328 -5.39 9.17 -32.34
N VAL A 329 -4.64 10.15 -32.85
CA VAL A 329 -3.21 10.02 -33.17
C VAL A 329 -2.43 11.20 -32.62
N GLY A 330 -1.39 10.93 -31.84
CA GLY A 330 -0.43 11.91 -31.36
C GLY A 330 0.96 11.68 -31.95
N THR A 331 1.57 12.70 -32.56
CA THR A 331 2.92 12.62 -33.14
C THR A 331 3.87 13.64 -32.53
N PHE A 332 5.15 13.31 -32.38
CA PHE A 332 6.15 14.27 -31.86
C PHE A 332 6.49 15.38 -32.86
N GLU A 333 6.31 15.11 -34.16
CA GLU A 333 6.61 16.03 -35.24
C GLU A 333 5.46 16.06 -36.24
N GLU A 334 5.28 17.20 -36.91
CA GLU A 334 4.35 17.33 -38.02
C GLU A 334 5.00 16.75 -39.28
N ASN A 335 4.40 15.69 -39.82
CA ASN A 335 4.94 14.95 -40.95
C ASN A 335 3.85 14.72 -42.01
N ASN A 336 4.11 15.15 -43.24
CA ASN A 336 3.16 15.07 -44.36
C ASN A 336 2.82 13.63 -44.74
N ASP A 337 3.75 12.68 -44.59
CA ASP A 337 3.49 11.27 -44.88
C ASP A 337 2.47 10.69 -43.91
N ILE A 338 2.57 11.06 -42.63
CA ILE A 338 1.58 10.67 -41.61
C ILE A 338 0.22 11.26 -41.97
N LEU A 339 0.15 12.55 -42.31
CA LEU A 339 -1.09 13.20 -42.72
C LEU A 339 -1.75 12.52 -43.92
N ASN A 340 -0.96 12.20 -44.96
CA ASN A 340 -1.45 11.50 -46.15
C ASN A 340 -2.04 10.13 -45.80
N VAL A 341 -1.39 9.38 -44.90
CA VAL A 341 -1.90 8.10 -44.40
C VAL A 341 -3.21 8.30 -43.64
N LEU A 342 -3.28 9.30 -42.75
CA LEU A 342 -4.50 9.58 -41.97
C LEU A 342 -5.69 9.97 -42.87
N HIS A 343 -5.46 10.75 -43.94
CA HIS A 343 -6.49 11.12 -44.91
C HIS A 343 -7.06 9.93 -45.68
N ASN A 344 -6.27 8.87 -45.86
CA ASN A 344 -6.75 7.63 -46.46
C ASN A 344 -7.57 6.76 -45.49
N LEU A 345 -7.51 7.04 -44.18
CA LEU A 345 -8.17 6.26 -43.14
C LEU A 345 -9.52 6.86 -42.69
N GLY A 346 -9.77 8.14 -42.95
CA GLY A 346 -11.01 8.83 -42.64
C GLY A 346 -10.89 10.36 -42.69
N ASP A 347 -11.85 11.03 -42.06
CA ASP A 347 -11.93 12.50 -42.04
C ASP A 347 -11.02 13.07 -40.95
N VAL A 348 -9.86 13.61 -41.38
CA VAL A 348 -8.82 14.10 -40.47
C VAL A 348 -9.09 15.52 -40.01
N THR A 349 -9.08 15.72 -38.70
CA THR A 349 -9.05 17.04 -38.04
C THR A 349 -7.75 17.18 -37.27
N LYS A 350 -6.91 18.14 -37.65
CA LYS A 350 -5.73 18.53 -36.86
C LYS A 350 -6.18 19.39 -35.68
N ILE A 351 -5.72 19.05 -34.48
CA ILE A 351 -5.94 19.86 -33.28
C ILE A 351 -4.95 21.03 -33.29
N VAL A 352 -5.47 22.25 -33.22
CA VAL A 352 -4.68 23.48 -33.14
C VAL A 352 -4.90 24.13 -31.78
N LYS A 353 -4.03 23.81 -30.81
CA LYS A 353 -4.11 24.36 -29.44
C LYS A 353 -2.87 25.17 -29.11
N ASN A 354 -2.90 26.45 -29.45
CA ASN A 354 -1.73 27.35 -29.39
C ASN A 354 -1.19 27.59 -27.97
N ASN A 355 -1.98 27.34 -26.92
CA ASN A 355 -1.65 27.71 -25.54
C ASN A 355 -1.34 26.51 -24.61
N LEU A 356 -1.38 25.27 -25.10
CA LEU A 356 -1.14 24.10 -24.26
C LEU A 356 0.32 23.65 -24.35
N LEU A 357 1.11 23.94 -23.32
CA LEU A 357 2.51 23.52 -23.26
C LEU A 357 2.65 22.21 -22.47
N PRO A 358 3.62 21.34 -22.83
CA PRO A 358 3.84 20.09 -22.10
C PRO A 358 4.19 20.27 -20.62
N ILE A 359 4.83 21.40 -20.29
CA ILE A 359 5.20 21.76 -18.91
C ILE A 359 3.98 22.00 -18.01
N ASP A 360 2.81 22.29 -18.61
CA ASP A 360 1.58 22.54 -17.87
C ASP A 360 0.96 21.23 -17.35
N ALA A 361 1.36 20.08 -17.89
CA ALA A 361 0.86 18.77 -17.56
C ALA A 361 1.77 18.03 -16.58
N THR A 362 1.22 17.48 -15.49
CA THR A 362 1.99 16.73 -14.49
C THR A 362 1.34 15.43 -14.04
N ASP A 363 2.12 14.60 -13.34
CA ASP A 363 1.70 13.30 -12.77
C ASP A 363 0.75 13.38 -11.57
N GLY A 364 0.39 14.59 -11.14
CA GLY A 364 -0.52 14.83 -10.03
C GLY A 364 -1.64 15.79 -10.36
N ASP A 365 -1.84 16.12 -11.64
CA ASP A 365 -2.95 16.98 -12.06
C ASP A 365 -4.29 16.40 -11.61
N VAL A 366 -5.25 17.29 -11.38
CA VAL A 366 -6.66 16.94 -11.21
C VAL A 366 -7.42 17.68 -12.29
N LEU A 367 -8.11 16.94 -13.14
CA LEU A 367 -8.85 17.48 -14.29
C LEU A 367 -10.34 17.28 -14.08
N PHE A 368 -11.14 18.24 -14.50
CA PHE A 368 -12.59 18.22 -14.44
C PHE A 368 -13.15 18.30 -15.85
N ILE A 369 -14.04 17.36 -16.17
CA ILE A 369 -14.66 17.26 -17.48
C ILE A 369 -16.15 17.48 -17.33
N ARG A 370 -16.72 18.35 -18.16
CA ARG A 370 -18.16 18.64 -18.18
C ARG A 370 -18.68 18.72 -19.60
N ASN A 371 -19.99 18.95 -19.71
CA ASN A 371 -20.73 18.96 -20.97
C ASN A 371 -20.62 17.61 -21.71
N ILE A 372 -20.85 16.52 -20.98
CA ILE A 372 -20.69 15.16 -21.44
C ILE A 372 -22.08 14.54 -21.64
N SER A 373 -22.33 13.94 -22.80
CA SER A 373 -23.59 13.25 -23.05
C SER A 373 -23.72 11.99 -22.19
N ASN A 374 -24.95 11.63 -21.77
CA ASN A 374 -25.21 10.40 -21.00
C ASN A 374 -24.64 9.14 -21.68
N LYS A 375 -24.74 9.06 -23.01
CA LYS A 375 -24.15 7.97 -23.81
C LYS A 375 -22.63 7.86 -23.65
N LEU A 376 -21.93 8.99 -23.58
CA LEU A 376 -20.49 8.99 -23.36
C LEU A 376 -20.14 8.67 -21.91
N ILE A 377 -20.95 9.11 -20.94
CA ILE A 377 -20.77 8.79 -19.52
C ILE A 377 -20.76 7.26 -19.31
N GLU A 378 -21.70 6.54 -19.92
CA GLU A 378 -21.78 5.07 -19.86
C GLU A 378 -20.51 4.37 -20.38
N LYS A 379 -19.86 4.98 -21.38
CA LYS A 379 -18.64 4.44 -22.02
C LYS A 379 -17.36 5.19 -21.60
N PHE A 380 -17.43 6.07 -20.61
CA PHE A 380 -16.37 7.05 -20.37
C PHE A 380 -15.05 6.38 -19.99
N ASN A 381 -15.11 5.29 -19.25
CA ASN A 381 -13.94 4.50 -18.90
C ASN A 381 -13.22 3.97 -20.16
N GLU A 382 -13.98 3.45 -21.12
CA GLU A 382 -13.44 2.99 -22.40
C GLU A 382 -12.85 4.14 -23.23
N PHE A 383 -13.54 5.28 -23.27
CA PHE A 383 -13.04 6.48 -23.91
C PHE A 383 -11.73 6.95 -23.28
N LEU A 384 -11.64 7.01 -21.96
CA LEU A 384 -10.46 7.50 -21.25
C LEU A 384 -9.23 6.59 -21.42
N TYR A 385 -9.43 5.27 -21.53
CA TYR A 385 -8.35 4.33 -21.86
C TYR A 385 -7.67 4.61 -23.20
N CYS A 386 -8.32 5.35 -24.11
CA CYS A 386 -7.72 5.72 -25.38
C CYS A 386 -6.48 6.62 -25.22
N PHE A 387 -6.39 7.35 -24.10
CA PHE A 387 -5.31 8.30 -23.83
C PHE A 387 -4.22 7.71 -22.92
N GLY A 388 -4.55 6.64 -22.18
CA GLY A 388 -3.61 5.86 -21.36
C GLY A 388 -4.31 5.14 -20.20
N THR A 389 -3.59 4.26 -19.51
CA THR A 389 -4.18 3.35 -18.50
C THR A 389 -3.93 3.78 -17.05
N ASN A 390 -3.13 4.83 -16.83
CA ASN A 390 -2.64 5.22 -15.50
C ASN A 390 -3.36 6.47 -15.01
N HIS A 391 -4.65 6.33 -14.75
CA HIS A 391 -5.50 7.38 -14.20
C HIS A 391 -6.46 6.81 -13.17
N ASP A 392 -6.99 7.68 -12.33
CA ASP A 392 -8.19 7.43 -11.54
C ASP A 392 -9.29 8.38 -12.00
N PHE A 393 -10.55 8.00 -11.92
CA PHE A 393 -11.63 8.94 -12.20
C PHE A 393 -12.89 8.65 -11.39
N SER A 394 -13.67 9.70 -11.15
CA SER A 394 -15.00 9.60 -10.54
C SER A 394 -16.01 10.40 -11.34
N ILE A 395 -17.19 9.83 -11.52
CA ILE A 395 -18.35 10.53 -12.07
C ILE A 395 -19.08 11.17 -10.89
N ASN A 396 -19.32 12.47 -10.97
CA ASN A 396 -19.93 13.26 -9.91
C ASN A 396 -21.15 13.98 -10.45
N GLN A 397 -22.18 14.09 -9.61
CA GLN A 397 -23.41 14.80 -9.94
C GLN A 397 -23.62 15.93 -8.94
N HIS A 398 -23.96 17.10 -9.46
CA HIS A 398 -24.31 18.28 -8.66
C HIS A 398 -25.53 18.94 -9.29
N ASN A 399 -26.69 18.81 -8.65
CA ASN A 399 -27.99 19.16 -9.25
C ASN A 399 -28.14 18.45 -10.61
N ASP A 400 -28.45 19.21 -11.67
CA ASP A 400 -28.60 18.68 -13.03
C ASP A 400 -27.26 18.57 -13.79
N LEU A 401 -26.15 19.00 -13.18
CA LEU A 401 -24.83 18.96 -13.78
C LEU A 401 -24.11 17.66 -13.44
N THR A 402 -23.80 16.86 -14.46
CA THR A 402 -22.86 15.75 -14.36
C THR A 402 -21.48 16.18 -14.83
N TYR A 403 -20.46 15.85 -14.05
CA TYR A 403 -19.06 16.09 -14.40
C TYR A 403 -18.18 14.93 -13.97
N ILE A 404 -17.03 14.79 -14.61
CA ILE A 404 -16.07 13.72 -14.33
C ILE A 404 -14.79 14.34 -13.81
N ARG A 405 -14.28 13.80 -12.70
CA ARG A 405 -13.01 14.19 -12.12
C ARG A 405 -11.99 13.13 -12.48
N ILE A 406 -10.85 13.51 -13.04
CA ILE A 406 -9.76 12.61 -13.42
C ILE A 406 -8.49 13.00 -12.68
N GLU A 407 -7.79 12.00 -12.13
CA GLU A 407 -6.44 12.10 -11.62
C GLU A 407 -5.48 11.33 -12.53
N PRO A 408 -4.92 11.95 -13.59
CA PRO A 408 -3.83 11.34 -14.34
C PRO A 408 -2.64 11.07 -13.40
N ARG A 409 -2.03 9.89 -13.52
CA ARG A 409 -0.82 9.51 -12.77
C ARG A 409 0.46 9.74 -13.57
N GLU A 410 0.35 10.42 -14.72
CA GLU A 410 1.43 10.72 -15.66
C GLU A 410 1.24 12.09 -16.32
N ALA A 411 2.35 12.82 -16.47
CA ALA A 411 2.37 14.08 -17.19
C ALA A 411 1.90 13.92 -18.66
N THR A 412 2.40 12.91 -19.37
CA THR A 412 2.02 12.65 -20.76
C THR A 412 0.53 12.34 -20.89
N LEU A 413 -0.04 11.57 -19.96
CA LEU A 413 -1.48 11.29 -19.93
C LEU A 413 -2.30 12.56 -19.69
N SER A 414 -1.91 13.38 -18.71
CA SER A 414 -2.55 14.68 -18.47
C SER A 414 -2.51 15.55 -19.73
N TYR A 415 -1.36 15.61 -20.41
CA TYR A 415 -1.19 16.36 -21.64
C TYR A 415 -2.11 15.87 -22.76
N ARG A 416 -2.19 14.54 -22.97
CA ARG A 416 -3.10 13.94 -23.96
C ARG A 416 -4.56 14.24 -23.66
N ILE A 417 -4.98 14.12 -22.41
CA ILE A 417 -6.37 14.44 -22.01
C ILE A 417 -6.70 15.90 -22.35
N ARG A 418 -5.82 16.85 -21.96
CA ARG A 418 -6.01 18.28 -22.24
C ARG A 418 -5.98 18.60 -23.73
N LEU A 419 -5.19 17.88 -24.51
CA LEU A 419 -5.05 18.11 -25.94
C LEU A 419 -6.27 17.57 -26.71
N PHE A 420 -6.67 16.34 -26.45
CA PHE A 420 -7.69 15.65 -27.26
C PHE A 420 -9.10 15.80 -26.72
N ILE A 421 -9.33 15.59 -25.42
CA ILE A 421 -10.69 15.53 -24.89
C ILE A 421 -11.35 16.91 -24.96
N ASP A 422 -10.61 17.99 -24.75
CA ASP A 422 -11.13 19.36 -24.80
C ASP A 422 -11.53 19.80 -26.22
N GLU A 423 -11.02 19.14 -27.26
CA GLU A 423 -11.41 19.35 -28.66
C GLU A 423 -12.32 18.24 -29.19
N PHE A 424 -12.74 17.31 -28.33
CA PHE A 424 -13.61 16.22 -28.71
C PHE A 424 -15.07 16.62 -28.62
N GLU A 425 -15.81 16.31 -29.68
CA GLU A 425 -17.25 16.50 -29.76
C GLU A 425 -17.91 15.12 -29.91
N TYR A 426 -18.89 14.84 -29.07
CA TYR A 426 -19.63 13.58 -29.07
C TYR A 426 -21.11 13.83 -28.90
N ASN A 427 -21.95 13.27 -29.79
CA ASN A 427 -23.39 13.55 -29.85
C ASN A 427 -23.72 15.05 -29.86
N ASN A 428 -23.03 15.84 -30.69
CA ASN A 428 -23.20 17.29 -30.81
C ASN A 428 -22.92 18.07 -29.51
N GLN A 429 -22.16 17.49 -28.58
CA GLN A 429 -21.72 18.15 -27.35
C GLN A 429 -20.20 18.23 -27.33
N LYS A 430 -19.67 19.46 -27.35
CA LYS A 430 -18.24 19.72 -27.16
C LYS A 430 -17.89 19.57 -25.69
N ILE A 431 -16.99 18.65 -25.39
CA ILE A 431 -16.52 18.41 -24.03
C ILE A 431 -15.63 19.57 -23.58
N ILE A 432 -15.67 19.89 -22.29
CA ILE A 432 -14.86 20.96 -21.70
C ILE A 432 -13.99 20.34 -20.61
N VAL A 433 -12.67 20.55 -20.69
CA VAL A 433 -11.69 20.12 -19.68
C VAL A 433 -11.15 21.34 -18.92
N THR A 434 -11.24 21.33 -17.60
CA THR A 434 -10.72 22.40 -16.73
C THR A 434 -9.87 21.83 -15.59
N ASP A 435 -8.95 22.64 -15.07
CA ASP A 435 -8.10 22.26 -13.93
C ASP A 435 -8.78 22.50 -12.59
N PHE A 436 -9.80 23.36 -12.58
CA PHE A 436 -10.59 23.64 -11.41
C PHE A 436 -12.08 23.51 -11.71
N PRO A 437 -12.89 23.18 -10.69
CA PRO A 437 -14.32 23.04 -10.85
C PRO A 437 -15.02 24.40 -10.72
N TYR A 438 -14.62 25.41 -11.49
CA TYR A 438 -15.21 26.76 -11.44
C TYR A 438 -16.72 26.78 -11.69
N PHE A 439 -17.20 25.80 -12.43
CA PHE A 439 -18.61 25.63 -12.75
C PHE A 439 -19.47 25.18 -11.55
N LEU A 440 -18.84 24.81 -10.42
CA LEU A 440 -19.57 24.48 -9.21
C LEU A 440 -19.88 25.77 -8.43
N PRO A 441 -21.13 25.97 -7.97
CA PRO A 441 -21.50 27.09 -7.11
C PRO A 441 -21.03 26.85 -5.66
N LYS A 442 -19.81 26.33 -5.48
CA LYS A 442 -19.29 25.88 -4.18
C LYS A 442 -18.02 26.65 -3.83
N ILE A 443 -17.96 27.12 -2.60
CA ILE A 443 -16.77 27.76 -2.02
C ILE A 443 -16.21 26.92 -0.88
N ARG A 444 -14.93 27.13 -0.59
CA ARG A 444 -14.24 26.65 0.60
C ARG A 444 -13.92 27.83 1.50
N ILE A 445 -14.14 27.64 2.79
CA ILE A 445 -13.86 28.62 3.83
C ILE A 445 -12.89 27.99 4.82
N GLN A 446 -11.79 28.66 5.09
CA GLN A 446 -10.81 28.31 6.11
C GLN A 446 -10.73 29.40 7.18
N ASN A 447 -10.12 29.06 8.31
CA ASN A 447 -9.98 29.91 9.49
C ASN A 447 -11.34 30.30 10.11
N LEU A 448 -12.34 29.41 10.03
CA LEU A 448 -13.61 29.63 10.72
C LEU A 448 -13.42 29.44 12.23
N PRO A 449 -14.02 30.30 13.07
CA PRO A 449 -13.94 30.11 14.52
C PRO A 449 -14.57 28.78 14.95
N GLN A 450 -14.04 28.21 16.03
CA GLN A 450 -14.48 26.92 16.57
C GLN A 450 -15.97 26.84 16.94
N TYR A 451 -16.62 27.98 17.13
CA TYR A 451 -18.02 28.09 17.54
C TYR A 451 -18.99 28.36 16.38
N PHE A 452 -18.49 28.56 15.15
CA PHE A 452 -19.34 28.72 13.98
C PHE A 452 -19.99 27.38 13.63
N GLY A 453 -21.33 27.34 13.70
CA GLY A 453 -22.15 26.26 13.18
C GLY A 453 -22.76 26.65 11.83
N LYS A 454 -23.73 25.83 11.38
CA LYS A 454 -24.42 26.07 10.10
C LYS A 454 -25.17 27.40 10.09
N LEU A 455 -25.81 27.80 11.20
CA LEU A 455 -26.59 29.03 11.30
C LEU A 455 -25.71 30.28 11.19
N GLU A 456 -24.54 30.29 11.84
CA GLU A 456 -23.61 31.42 11.77
C GLU A 456 -23.02 31.56 10.36
N ILE A 457 -22.71 30.44 9.70
CA ILE A 457 -22.25 30.43 8.31
C ILE A 457 -23.38 30.87 7.37
N GLU A 458 -24.62 30.41 7.58
CA GLU A 458 -25.79 30.87 6.85
C GLU A 458 -25.97 32.38 6.95
N SER A 459 -25.92 32.92 8.17
CA SER A 459 -26.00 34.36 8.42
C SER A 459 -24.87 35.13 7.71
N LEU A 460 -23.65 34.59 7.74
CA LEU A 460 -22.48 35.20 7.11
C LEU A 460 -22.61 35.39 5.59
N PHE A 461 -23.31 34.49 4.90
CA PHE A 461 -23.49 34.52 3.43
C PHE A 461 -24.93 34.78 2.97
N SER A 462 -25.86 35.01 3.90
CA SER A 462 -27.28 35.26 3.59
C SER A 462 -27.51 36.47 2.69
N ASP A 463 -26.62 37.47 2.74
CA ASP A 463 -26.63 38.67 1.91
C ASP A 463 -26.03 38.47 0.51
N ILE A 464 -25.36 37.34 0.27
CA ILE A 464 -24.69 37.04 -1.01
C ILE A 464 -25.60 36.27 -1.96
N GLY A 465 -26.32 35.28 -1.46
CA GLY A 465 -27.11 34.39 -2.31
C GLY A 465 -27.80 33.27 -1.55
N LYS A 466 -28.63 32.48 -2.25
CA LYS A 466 -29.36 31.37 -1.63
C LYS A 466 -28.43 30.18 -1.38
N ILE A 467 -28.26 29.81 -0.11
CA ILE A 467 -27.45 28.66 0.29
C ILE A 467 -28.26 27.37 0.13
N GLN A 468 -27.71 26.41 -0.61
CA GLN A 468 -28.27 25.07 -0.79
C GLN A 468 -27.74 24.08 0.25
N ASN A 469 -26.46 24.18 0.62
CA ASN A 469 -25.83 23.25 1.55
C ASN A 469 -24.63 23.88 2.29
N ILE A 470 -24.44 23.48 3.54
CA ILE A 470 -23.26 23.78 4.37
C ILE A 470 -22.70 22.46 4.91
N GLU A 471 -21.44 22.20 4.58
CA GLU A 471 -20.68 21.03 5.00
C GLU A 471 -19.49 21.49 5.85
N ILE A 472 -19.48 21.19 7.14
CA ILE A 472 -18.38 21.52 8.05
C ILE A 472 -17.47 20.30 8.16
N LEU A 473 -16.18 20.46 7.88
CA LEU A 473 -15.21 19.37 7.95
C LEU A 473 -14.92 18.99 9.40
N ARG A 474 -14.57 17.71 9.60
CA ARG A 474 -14.18 17.22 10.93
C ARG A 474 -12.89 17.90 11.35
N ARG A 475 -12.85 18.33 12.62
CA ARG A 475 -11.66 18.91 13.26
C ARG A 475 -10.95 17.88 14.12
N GLN A 476 -9.67 18.14 14.38
CA GLN A 476 -8.91 17.30 15.29
C GLN A 476 -9.30 17.55 16.74
N PHE A 477 -9.46 18.82 17.11
CA PHE A 477 -9.87 19.25 18.45
C PHE A 477 -10.99 20.27 18.38
N ASP A 478 -11.79 20.33 19.45
CA ASP A 478 -12.91 21.25 19.53
C ASP A 478 -12.53 22.73 19.55
N TYR A 479 -11.26 23.03 19.83
CA TYR A 479 -10.76 24.39 19.90
C TYR A 479 -10.03 24.87 18.62
N GLN A 480 -9.90 24.01 17.61
CA GLN A 480 -9.22 24.39 16.37
C GLN A 480 -10.16 25.14 15.43
N GLU A 481 -9.54 25.97 14.59
CA GLU A 481 -10.21 26.60 13.45
C GLU A 481 -10.84 25.54 12.54
N GLN A 482 -12.00 25.89 11.99
CA GLN A 482 -12.81 25.01 11.17
C GLN A 482 -12.60 25.32 9.70
N THR A 483 -12.86 24.29 8.89
CA THR A 483 -13.04 24.44 7.45
C THR A 483 -14.47 24.05 7.11
N ALA A 484 -15.11 24.82 6.23
CA ALA A 484 -16.44 24.50 5.73
C ALA A 484 -16.52 24.68 4.21
N PHE A 485 -17.47 23.99 3.61
CA PHE A 485 -17.91 24.23 2.25
C PHE A 485 -19.32 24.80 2.26
N VAL A 486 -19.52 25.83 1.43
CA VAL A 486 -20.84 26.44 1.21
C VAL A 486 -21.19 26.25 -0.25
N THR A 487 -22.36 25.70 -0.51
CA THR A 487 -22.92 25.51 -1.85
C THR A 487 -24.06 26.48 -2.04
N PHE A 488 -23.92 27.36 -3.03
CA PHE A 488 -24.91 28.34 -3.45
C PHE A 488 -25.80 27.79 -4.56
N ASN A 489 -26.79 28.57 -4.98
CA ASN A 489 -27.65 28.21 -6.09
C ASN A 489 -27.00 28.49 -7.45
N ALA A 490 -26.18 29.55 -7.54
CA ALA A 490 -25.54 29.98 -8.78
C ALA A 490 -24.01 30.19 -8.61
N VAL A 491 -23.29 30.08 -9.73
CA VAL A 491 -21.81 30.19 -9.74
C VAL A 491 -21.35 31.61 -9.42
N GLU A 492 -22.14 32.59 -9.85
CA GLU A 492 -21.93 34.02 -9.60
C GLU A 492 -22.06 34.37 -8.11
N GLU A 493 -22.94 33.68 -7.38
CA GLU A 493 -23.07 33.85 -5.91
C GLU A 493 -21.80 33.38 -5.20
N ALA A 494 -21.21 32.27 -5.64
CA ALA A 494 -19.93 31.80 -5.12
C ALA A 494 -18.76 32.76 -5.43
N GLU A 495 -18.77 33.39 -6.60
CA GLU A 495 -17.77 34.42 -6.97
C GLU A 495 -17.95 35.70 -6.13
N ASN A 496 -19.19 36.14 -5.94
CA ASN A 496 -19.53 37.27 -5.07
C ASN A 496 -19.12 36.98 -3.62
N ALA A 497 -19.31 35.76 -3.12
CA ALA A 497 -18.88 35.38 -1.78
C ALA A 497 -17.37 35.56 -1.61
N ILE A 498 -16.57 35.10 -2.58
CA ILE A 498 -15.11 35.30 -2.56
C ILE A 498 -14.78 36.79 -2.63
N LYS A 499 -15.36 37.51 -3.58
CA LYS A 499 -15.09 38.94 -3.81
C LYS A 499 -15.39 39.82 -2.60
N PHE A 500 -16.48 39.55 -1.89
CA PHE A 500 -16.98 40.43 -0.82
C PHE A 500 -16.66 39.94 0.60
N LYS A 501 -16.37 38.64 0.79
CA LYS A 501 -16.15 38.06 2.12
C LYS A 501 -14.72 37.54 2.34
N ASN A 502 -13.93 37.31 1.29
CA ASN A 502 -12.55 36.85 1.47
C ASN A 502 -11.70 37.94 2.16
N HIS A 503 -10.83 37.53 3.08
CA HIS A 503 -9.98 38.41 3.90
C HIS A 503 -10.73 39.42 4.79
N VAL A 504 -12.03 39.21 5.00
CA VAL A 504 -12.80 40.02 5.96
C VAL A 504 -12.44 39.62 7.38
N LEU A 505 -12.11 40.60 8.21
CA LEU A 505 -11.95 40.41 9.65
C LEU A 505 -13.32 40.19 10.28
N LEU A 506 -13.45 39.12 11.07
CA LEU A 506 -14.70 38.78 11.75
C LEU A 506 -15.23 39.90 12.67
N SER A 507 -14.35 40.72 13.22
CA SER A 507 -14.70 41.90 14.02
C SER A 507 -15.53 42.94 13.25
N ASN A 508 -15.41 42.98 11.92
CA ASN A 508 -16.10 43.95 11.06
C ASN A 508 -17.47 43.46 10.58
N ILE A 509 -17.88 42.23 10.90
CA ILE A 509 -19.12 41.64 10.41
C ILE A 509 -20.27 42.00 11.36
N SER A 510 -21.07 43.00 10.95
CA SER A 510 -22.15 43.59 11.76
C SER A 510 -23.30 42.63 12.06
N SER A 511 -23.58 41.66 11.19
CA SER A 511 -24.67 40.67 11.35
C SER A 511 -24.47 39.70 12.52
N LEU A 512 -23.23 39.55 13.01
CA LEU A 512 -22.91 38.69 14.16
C LEU A 512 -23.07 39.41 15.50
N ASN A 513 -23.28 40.74 15.51
CA ASN A 513 -23.34 41.52 16.75
C ASN A 513 -24.60 41.22 17.60
N HIS A 514 -25.69 40.71 17.02
CA HIS A 514 -26.91 40.44 17.80
C HIS A 514 -26.82 39.18 18.68
N ASN A 515 -25.96 38.23 18.33
CA ASN A 515 -25.70 37.03 19.13
C ASN A 515 -24.39 37.12 19.94
N LYS A 516 -23.58 38.18 19.76
CA LYS A 516 -22.29 38.34 20.44
C LYS A 516 -22.39 38.23 21.96
N GLU A 517 -23.35 38.89 22.60
CA GLU A 517 -23.43 38.92 24.07
C GLU A 517 -23.78 37.56 24.70
N THR A 518 -24.56 36.72 24.02
CA THR A 518 -24.93 35.39 24.52
C THR A 518 -23.83 34.35 24.27
N PHE A 519 -23.06 34.52 23.18
CA PHE A 519 -21.98 33.63 22.79
C PHE A 519 -20.65 33.95 23.49
N ILE A 520 -20.34 35.24 23.70
CA ILE A 520 -19.15 35.70 24.43
C ILE A 520 -19.21 35.20 25.89
N LYS A 521 -20.38 35.26 26.54
CA LYS A 521 -20.56 34.74 27.92
C LYS A 521 -20.32 33.23 28.09
N LYS A 522 -20.44 32.43 27.03
CA LYS A 522 -20.21 30.98 27.09
C LYS A 522 -18.74 30.59 26.88
N TYR A 523 -17.93 31.49 26.32
CA TYR A 523 -16.52 31.27 25.97
C TYR A 523 -15.58 32.36 26.50
N GLU A 524 -16.04 33.12 27.49
CA GLU A 524 -15.41 34.34 28.03
C GLU A 524 -14.03 34.10 28.65
N ASP A 525 -13.70 32.84 29.00
CA ASP A 525 -12.44 32.49 29.65
C ASP A 525 -11.29 32.13 28.69
N ILE A 526 -11.53 31.93 27.38
CA ILE A 526 -10.50 31.40 26.46
C ILE A 526 -10.01 32.41 25.41
N ASP A 527 -10.81 33.39 24.95
CA ASP A 527 -10.50 33.99 23.63
C ASP A 527 -10.70 35.51 23.43
N ASN A 528 -10.69 36.30 24.51
CA ASN A 528 -10.83 37.76 24.41
C ASN A 528 -9.63 38.49 23.78
N LYS A 529 -8.51 37.79 23.48
CA LYS A 529 -7.33 38.37 22.79
C LYS A 529 -7.21 38.01 21.31
N MET A 530 -7.88 36.98 20.80
CA MET A 530 -7.71 36.49 19.41
C MET A 530 -8.91 36.74 18.48
N THR A 531 -10.14 36.75 18.99
CA THR A 531 -11.35 36.89 18.15
C THR A 531 -11.41 38.17 17.31
N GLY A 532 -10.70 39.23 17.71
CA GLY A 532 -10.62 40.49 16.96
C GLY A 532 -9.70 40.49 15.73
N LYS A 533 -8.90 39.43 15.52
CA LYS A 533 -7.85 39.36 14.48
C LYS A 533 -8.03 38.21 13.47
N ILE A 534 -9.09 37.41 13.58
CA ILE A 534 -9.30 36.28 12.67
C ILE A 534 -9.74 36.80 11.30
N GLU A 535 -8.89 36.53 10.31
CA GLU A 535 -9.09 36.82 8.89
C GLU A 535 -9.64 35.56 8.20
N LEU A 536 -10.82 35.67 7.58
CA LEU A 536 -11.43 34.56 6.85
C LEU A 536 -10.73 34.33 5.51
N ASN A 537 -10.44 33.07 5.18
CA ASN A 537 -9.87 32.68 3.90
C ASN A 537 -10.94 31.96 3.07
N ILE A 538 -11.45 32.62 2.04
CA ILE A 538 -12.55 32.14 1.19
C ILE A 538 -12.09 32.06 -0.25
N PHE A 539 -12.21 30.88 -0.85
CA PHE A 539 -11.80 30.63 -2.22
C PHE A 539 -12.65 29.54 -2.87
N ARG A 540 -12.41 29.26 -4.14
CA ARG A 540 -13.18 28.26 -4.90
C ARG A 540 -13.06 26.86 -4.30
N PHE A 541 -14.10 26.06 -4.47
CA PHE A 541 -14.13 24.69 -3.98
C PHE A 541 -12.94 23.88 -4.47
N THR A 542 -12.26 23.26 -3.51
CA THR A 542 -11.18 22.30 -3.71
C THR A 542 -11.25 21.23 -2.63
N ASP A 543 -11.12 19.97 -3.07
CA ASP A 543 -11.00 18.83 -2.17
C ASP A 543 -9.54 18.61 -1.74
N GLU A 544 -9.30 17.74 -0.75
CA GLU A 544 -7.94 17.50 -0.23
C GLU A 544 -6.95 16.99 -1.29
N PRO A 545 -7.29 16.02 -2.17
CA PRO A 545 -6.35 15.63 -3.22
C PRO A 545 -6.02 16.78 -4.19
N HIS A 546 -6.99 17.63 -4.54
CA HIS A 546 -6.75 18.80 -5.38
C HIS A 546 -5.90 19.85 -4.66
N LEU A 547 -6.14 20.12 -3.38
CA LEU A 547 -5.30 21.01 -2.56
C LEU A 547 -3.84 20.53 -2.50
N ARG A 548 -3.62 19.22 -2.35
CA ARG A 548 -2.27 18.65 -2.37
C ARG A 548 -1.53 18.92 -3.67
N PHE A 549 -2.25 18.87 -4.78
CA PHE A 549 -1.70 19.23 -6.08
C PHE A 549 -1.38 20.73 -6.16
N MET A 550 -2.32 21.58 -5.74
CA MET A 550 -2.15 23.03 -5.74
C MET A 550 -0.96 23.50 -4.90
N ARG A 551 -0.71 22.86 -3.76
CA ARG A 551 0.45 23.15 -2.89
C ARG A 551 1.80 22.98 -3.58
N ARG A 552 1.89 22.18 -4.66
CA ARG A 552 3.13 22.04 -5.46
C ARG A 552 3.55 23.35 -6.14
N PHE A 553 2.56 24.17 -6.48
CA PHE A 553 2.74 25.43 -7.18
C PHE A 553 2.52 26.63 -6.23
N GLU A 554 2.44 26.38 -4.93
CA GLU A 554 2.39 27.44 -3.92
C GLU A 554 3.75 28.13 -3.84
N LEU A 555 3.71 29.46 -3.98
CA LEU A 555 4.83 30.34 -3.74
C LEU A 555 4.89 30.72 -2.27
N ARG A 556 6.11 30.77 -1.76
CA ARG A 556 6.45 31.24 -0.42
C ARG A 556 7.39 32.41 -0.55
N ASP A 557 6.95 33.54 -0.01
CA ASP A 557 7.70 34.78 -0.02
C ASP A 557 8.03 35.21 1.42
N THR A 558 9.31 35.15 1.75
CA THR A 558 9.84 35.54 3.06
C THR A 558 10.38 36.97 3.06
N ASP A 559 10.07 37.77 2.03
CA ASP A 559 10.44 39.18 1.97
C ASP A 559 9.86 39.93 3.16
N SER A 560 10.73 40.62 3.90
CA SER A 560 10.38 41.43 5.07
C SER A 560 9.39 42.56 4.78
N SER A 561 9.19 42.93 3.51
CA SER A 561 8.18 43.92 3.11
C SER A 561 6.74 43.40 3.20
N ILE A 562 6.55 42.08 3.28
CA ILE A 562 5.23 41.46 3.42
C ILE A 562 4.90 41.31 4.91
N SER A 563 3.86 42.00 5.35
CA SER A 563 3.40 41.96 6.75
C SER A 563 1.95 41.51 6.91
N CYS A 564 1.18 41.51 5.83
CA CYS A 564 -0.23 41.10 5.82
C CYS A 564 -0.67 40.55 4.46
N SER A 565 -1.83 39.90 4.42
CA SER A 565 -2.40 39.29 3.20
C SER A 565 -2.61 40.33 2.08
N LYS A 566 -2.85 41.60 2.39
CA LYS A 566 -2.98 42.68 1.40
C LYS A 566 -1.67 43.01 0.69
N ASP A 567 -0.54 42.94 1.39
CA ASP A 567 0.79 43.15 0.80
C ASP A 567 1.09 42.03 -0.21
N VAL A 568 0.74 40.79 0.16
CA VAL A 568 0.83 39.61 -0.70
C VAL A 568 0.03 39.81 -1.99
N LEU A 569 -1.26 40.16 -1.88
CA LEU A 569 -2.11 40.42 -3.05
C LEU A 569 -1.51 41.51 -3.95
N THR A 570 -1.12 42.64 -3.36
CA THR A 570 -0.60 43.80 -4.09
C THR A 570 0.65 43.44 -4.89
N LYS A 571 1.56 42.64 -4.30
CA LYS A 571 2.80 42.20 -4.94
C LYS A 571 2.55 41.22 -6.08
N TYR A 572 1.62 40.28 -5.91
CA TYR A 572 1.49 39.12 -6.81
C TYR A 572 0.36 39.21 -7.86
N GLN A 573 -0.67 40.05 -7.67
CA GLN A 573 -1.83 40.12 -8.58
C GLN A 573 -1.48 40.52 -10.02
N LYS A 574 -0.30 41.13 -10.24
CA LYS A 574 0.19 41.54 -11.56
C LYS A 574 0.62 40.38 -12.45
N TYR A 575 0.84 39.19 -11.88
CA TYR A 575 1.33 38.02 -12.62
C TYR A 575 0.21 37.16 -13.22
N GLY A 576 -0.97 37.18 -12.62
CA GLY A 576 -2.05 36.28 -12.98
C GLY A 576 -3.20 36.28 -11.98
N GLU A 577 -4.24 35.52 -12.30
CA GLU A 577 -5.39 35.37 -11.41
C GLU A 577 -5.01 34.49 -10.21
N ILE A 578 -5.16 35.04 -9.01
CA ILE A 578 -4.80 34.36 -7.76
C ILE A 578 -5.98 33.50 -7.29
N PHE A 579 -5.71 32.22 -7.07
CA PHE A 579 -6.66 31.28 -6.48
C PHE A 579 -6.76 31.47 -4.97
N GLN A 580 -5.61 31.50 -4.29
CA GLN A 580 -5.51 31.65 -2.84
C GLN A 580 -4.28 32.48 -2.49
N TYR A 581 -4.41 33.36 -1.51
CA TYR A 581 -3.27 34.03 -0.89
C TYR A 581 -3.56 34.27 0.58
N PHE A 582 -2.53 34.33 1.42
CA PHE A 582 -2.63 34.79 2.81
C PHE A 582 -1.23 35.01 3.39
N TYR A 583 -1.16 35.78 4.48
CA TYR A 583 0.07 35.91 5.27
C TYR A 583 0.05 34.96 6.47
N ASP A 584 0.99 34.03 6.48
CA ASP A 584 1.14 33.05 7.55
C ASP A 584 1.98 33.65 8.68
N GLN A 585 1.28 34.12 9.72
CA GLN A 585 1.90 34.76 10.88
C GLN A 585 2.81 33.82 11.67
N ARG A 586 2.58 32.50 11.60
CA ARG A 586 3.36 31.50 12.35
C ARG A 586 4.77 31.37 11.80
N PHE A 587 4.92 31.50 10.49
CA PHE A 587 6.20 31.38 9.79
C PHE A 587 6.72 32.70 9.19
N HIS A 588 5.96 33.80 9.34
CA HIS A 588 6.26 35.11 8.75
C HIS A 588 6.50 35.03 7.24
N VAL A 589 5.56 34.40 6.53
CA VAL A 589 5.68 34.13 5.08
C VAL A 589 4.39 34.47 4.35
N GLY A 590 4.51 35.17 3.21
CA GLY A 590 3.41 35.32 2.25
C GLY A 590 3.23 34.05 1.44
N ARG A 591 2.01 33.53 1.37
CA ARG A 591 1.66 32.34 0.59
C ARG A 591 0.76 32.72 -0.56
N ILE A 592 1.05 32.20 -1.75
CA ILE A 592 0.35 32.54 -2.98
C ILE A 592 0.16 31.28 -3.84
N GLN A 593 -1.04 31.08 -4.34
CA GLN A 593 -1.38 30.07 -5.33
C GLN A 593 -2.15 30.75 -6.46
N PHE A 594 -1.70 30.53 -7.70
CA PHE A 594 -2.38 30.99 -8.90
C PHE A 594 -3.31 29.92 -9.44
N TYR A 595 -4.30 30.32 -10.24
CA TYR A 595 -5.08 29.35 -11.02
C TYR A 595 -4.24 28.74 -12.14
N ASP A 596 -3.42 29.52 -12.83
CA ASP A 596 -2.50 29.01 -13.84
C ASP A 596 -1.11 28.76 -13.22
N LYS A 597 -0.56 27.57 -13.48
CA LYS A 597 0.80 27.21 -13.08
C LYS A 597 1.84 28.10 -13.75
N LYS A 598 1.60 28.53 -14.99
CA LYS A 598 2.50 29.42 -15.72
C LYS A 598 2.68 30.74 -14.97
N ASP A 599 1.62 31.25 -14.37
CA ASP A 599 1.65 32.49 -13.60
C ASP A 599 2.47 32.28 -12.32
N ALA A 600 2.32 31.13 -11.65
CA ALA A 600 3.14 30.76 -10.50
C ALA A 600 4.64 30.70 -10.86
N TYR A 601 5.01 30.07 -11.98
CA TYR A 601 6.41 30.03 -12.44
C TYR A 601 6.95 31.41 -12.80
N THR A 602 6.13 32.23 -13.46
CA THR A 602 6.50 33.60 -13.85
C THR A 602 6.74 34.46 -12.61
N ALA A 603 5.83 34.39 -11.63
CA ALA A 603 5.92 35.09 -10.36
C ALA A 603 7.12 34.61 -9.52
N ALA A 604 7.33 33.30 -9.39
CA ALA A 604 8.47 32.73 -8.66
C ALA A 604 9.80 33.24 -9.19
N LYS A 605 9.95 33.28 -10.52
CA LYS A 605 11.17 33.76 -11.17
C LYS A 605 11.35 35.27 -11.01
N ALA A 606 10.29 36.05 -11.13
CA ALA A 606 10.34 37.50 -11.10
C ALA A 606 10.54 38.07 -9.68
N GLU A 607 9.91 37.46 -8.67
CA GLU A 607 9.99 37.89 -7.27
C GLU A 607 11.03 37.11 -6.45
N ASN A 608 11.73 36.15 -7.08
CA ASN A 608 12.67 35.24 -6.42
C ASN A 608 12.03 34.47 -5.23
N SER A 609 10.75 34.14 -5.37
CA SER A 609 9.97 33.40 -4.37
C SER A 609 10.24 31.91 -4.46
N GLU A 610 10.19 31.22 -3.32
CA GLU A 610 10.43 29.79 -3.27
C GLU A 610 9.13 29.02 -3.57
N MET A 611 9.13 28.18 -4.60
CA MET A 611 8.09 27.16 -4.77
C MET A 611 8.31 25.99 -3.81
N THR A 612 7.24 25.36 -3.34
CA THR A 612 7.35 24.19 -2.47
C THR A 612 8.02 23.02 -3.20
N GLU A 613 9.28 22.72 -2.86
CA GLU A 613 9.98 21.54 -3.37
C GLU A 613 9.55 20.30 -2.56
N GLU A 614 8.83 19.39 -3.21
CA GLU A 614 8.20 18.25 -2.54
C GLU A 614 9.21 17.39 -1.75
N SER A 615 10.43 17.20 -2.28
CA SER A 615 11.48 16.41 -1.63
C SER A 615 11.95 16.96 -0.27
N ARG A 616 11.57 18.20 0.08
CA ARG A 616 11.79 18.81 1.40
C ARG A 616 10.66 18.53 2.37
N THR A 617 9.56 17.93 1.92
CA THR A 617 8.37 17.69 2.73
C THR A 617 8.31 16.24 3.18
N ILE A 618 8.06 16.00 4.46
CA ILE A 618 7.68 14.68 4.98
C ILE A 618 6.18 14.62 5.24
N VAL A 619 5.59 13.46 5.00
CA VAL A 619 4.21 13.11 5.36
C VAL A 619 4.27 12.13 6.52
N ILE A 620 3.73 12.55 7.66
CA ILE A 620 3.60 11.74 8.87
C ILE A 620 2.15 11.25 8.93
N ARG A 621 1.98 9.93 8.88
CA ARG A 621 0.68 9.24 8.87
C ARG A 621 0.48 8.48 10.17
N ASP A 622 -0.78 8.11 10.39
CA ASP A 622 -1.24 7.34 11.54
C ASP A 622 -1.02 8.09 12.87
N LEU A 623 -1.16 9.41 12.86
CA LEU A 623 -1.11 10.23 14.07
C LEU A 623 -2.43 10.10 14.85
N ALA A 624 -2.33 10.04 16.17
CA ALA A 624 -3.50 10.11 17.03
C ALA A 624 -4.20 11.46 16.85
N PHE A 625 -5.52 11.47 17.02
CA PHE A 625 -6.29 12.73 17.11
C PHE A 625 -5.85 13.60 18.30
N THR A 626 -5.15 13.04 19.28
CA THR A 626 -4.57 13.81 20.39
C THR A 626 -3.25 14.50 20.06
N THR A 627 -2.65 14.26 18.89
CA THR A 627 -1.31 14.78 18.58
C THR A 627 -1.32 16.23 18.07
N THR A 628 -0.76 17.17 18.85
CA THR A 628 -0.83 18.60 18.53
C THR A 628 0.17 19.03 17.44
N ASP A 629 0.01 20.23 16.88
CA ASP A 629 1.00 20.79 15.96
C ASP A 629 2.32 21.10 16.66
N GLU A 630 2.28 21.59 17.91
CA GLU A 630 3.45 21.92 18.70
C GLU A 630 4.30 20.69 19.00
N GLU A 631 3.66 19.56 19.31
CA GLU A 631 4.33 18.27 19.48
C GLU A 631 5.12 17.88 18.22
N ILE A 632 4.48 18.00 17.05
CA ILE A 632 5.11 17.65 15.77
C ILE A 632 6.21 18.64 15.39
N LEU A 633 6.02 19.93 15.60
CA LEU A 633 7.06 20.94 15.38
C LEU A 633 8.28 20.69 16.28
N LYS A 634 8.06 20.48 17.58
CA LYS A 634 9.14 20.15 18.52
C LYS A 634 9.86 18.86 18.15
N LEU A 635 9.11 17.87 17.65
CA LEU A 635 9.68 16.61 17.21
C LEU A 635 10.52 16.76 15.93
N CYS A 636 10.11 17.61 15.01
CA CYS A 636 10.74 17.77 13.70
C CYS A 636 11.88 18.80 13.71
N SER A 637 11.86 19.78 14.61
CA SER A 637 12.83 20.90 14.62
C SER A 637 14.27 20.45 14.83
N ARG A 638 14.49 19.26 15.40
CA ARG A 638 15.83 18.65 15.55
C ARG A 638 16.48 18.20 14.24
N PHE A 639 15.74 18.10 13.14
CA PHE A 639 16.27 17.65 11.84
C PHE A 639 16.64 18.80 10.91
N GLY A 640 16.08 19.99 11.14
CA GLY A 640 16.33 21.18 10.33
C GLY A 640 15.28 22.27 10.55
N ILE A 641 15.44 23.38 9.84
CA ILE A 641 14.50 24.50 9.89
C ILE A 641 13.19 24.08 9.21
N ILE A 642 12.08 24.17 9.95
CA ILE A 642 10.74 23.89 9.44
C ILE A 642 10.19 25.16 8.79
N GLN A 643 9.82 25.05 7.51
CA GLN A 643 9.21 26.13 6.73
C GLN A 643 7.67 26.03 6.69
N ASN A 644 7.10 24.85 6.97
CA ASN A 644 5.66 24.66 6.91
C ASN A 644 5.21 23.45 7.73
N ILE A 645 3.99 23.52 8.28
CA ILE A 645 3.24 22.39 8.79
C ILE A 645 1.80 22.47 8.29
N ILE A 646 1.32 21.40 7.69
CA ILE A 646 -0.04 21.32 7.12
C ILE A 646 -0.76 20.14 7.74
N ASN A 647 -1.97 20.40 8.23
CA ASN A 647 -2.93 19.37 8.62
C ASN A 647 -3.78 19.02 7.38
N ARG A 648 -3.81 17.75 6.99
CA ARG A 648 -4.73 17.31 5.93
C ARG A 648 -6.16 17.39 6.41
N ASP A 649 -7.08 17.68 5.50
CA ASP A 649 -8.51 17.64 5.82
C ASP A 649 -8.90 16.29 6.40
N ILE A 650 -9.67 16.32 7.49
CA ILE A 650 -10.16 15.14 8.15
C ILE A 650 -11.58 14.89 7.67
N ASN A 651 -11.78 13.77 6.99
CA ASN A 651 -13.13 13.31 6.67
C ASN A 651 -13.69 12.43 7.80
N ALA A 652 -15.00 12.16 7.76
CA ALA A 652 -15.66 11.36 8.79
C ALA A 652 -15.10 9.94 8.93
N LEU A 653 -14.50 9.39 7.86
CA LEU A 653 -13.96 8.02 7.79
C LEU A 653 -12.52 7.91 8.31
N MET A 654 -11.82 9.03 8.52
CA MET A 654 -10.42 9.01 8.95
C MET A 654 -10.31 8.63 10.43
N ARG A 655 -9.53 7.57 10.70
CA ARG A 655 -9.18 7.09 12.04
C ARG A 655 -7.91 7.72 12.60
N PHE A 656 -7.13 8.38 11.74
CA PHE A 656 -5.87 9.01 12.10
C PHE A 656 -5.70 10.35 11.42
N VAL A 657 -4.88 11.21 12.02
CA VAL A 657 -4.46 12.48 11.45
C VAL A 657 -3.24 12.26 10.55
N ILE A 658 -3.15 13.06 9.48
CA ILE A 658 -1.98 13.10 8.60
C ILE A 658 -1.46 14.53 8.59
N LYS A 659 -0.16 14.68 8.86
CA LYS A 659 0.52 15.98 8.82
C LYS A 659 1.63 15.98 7.79
N GLU A 660 1.79 17.11 7.13
CA GLU A 660 2.90 17.37 6.20
C GLU A 660 3.83 18.41 6.81
N VAL A 661 5.12 18.12 6.90
CA VAL A 661 6.13 19.02 7.47
C VAL A 661 7.16 19.31 6.39
N THR A 662 7.30 20.58 6.02
CA THR A 662 8.27 21.00 5.00
C THR A 662 9.49 21.61 5.67
N PHE A 663 10.67 21.09 5.32
CA PHE A 663 11.96 21.58 5.80
C PHE A 663 12.59 22.55 4.80
N SER A 664 13.61 23.29 5.23
CA SER A 664 14.43 24.11 4.33
C SER A 664 15.34 23.31 3.40
N THR A 665 15.60 22.02 3.69
CA THR A 665 16.50 21.18 2.90
C THR A 665 15.99 19.75 2.71
N ASN A 666 16.34 19.14 1.58
CA ASN A 666 16.08 17.73 1.27
C ASN A 666 16.80 16.78 2.25
N GLN A 667 17.97 17.18 2.77
CA GLN A 667 18.72 16.40 3.75
C GLN A 667 17.96 16.29 5.08
N ALA A 668 17.43 17.41 5.59
CA ALA A 668 16.62 17.42 6.81
C ALA A 668 15.38 16.52 6.68
N ALA A 669 14.68 16.57 5.55
CA ALA A 669 13.52 15.71 5.29
C ALA A 669 13.88 14.22 5.30
N ASN A 670 14.99 13.83 4.67
CA ASN A 670 15.46 12.45 4.66
C ASN A 670 15.93 11.97 6.05
N LEU A 671 16.65 12.82 6.80
CA LEU A 671 17.04 12.53 8.18
C LEU A 671 15.82 12.34 9.08
N ALA A 672 14.81 13.20 8.93
CA ALA A 672 13.54 13.09 9.65
C ALA A 672 12.81 11.79 9.28
N LYS A 673 12.70 11.45 8.00
CA LYS A 673 12.09 10.18 7.53
C LYS A 673 12.78 8.96 8.17
N CYS A 674 14.11 8.89 8.09
CA CYS A 674 14.88 7.76 8.63
C CYS A 674 14.73 7.65 10.15
N SER A 675 14.73 8.78 10.86
CA SER A 675 14.68 8.80 12.32
C SER A 675 13.27 8.55 12.87
N LEU A 676 12.24 9.08 12.20
CA LEU A 676 10.85 8.99 12.66
C LEU A 676 10.12 7.74 12.15
N GLY A 677 10.59 7.10 11.08
CA GLY A 677 9.90 5.99 10.42
C GLY A 677 9.70 4.73 11.27
N ALA A 678 10.37 4.61 12.42
CA ALA A 678 10.21 3.51 13.39
C ALA A 678 9.69 3.98 14.77
N MET A 679 9.25 5.24 14.87
CA MET A 679 8.84 5.84 16.14
C MET A 679 7.37 5.57 16.45
N THR A 680 7.04 5.59 17.74
CA THR A 680 5.66 5.61 18.24
C THR A 680 5.37 6.97 18.88
N ILE A 681 4.24 7.59 18.54
CA ILE A 681 3.74 8.83 19.15
C ILE A 681 2.41 8.51 19.82
N ASN A 682 2.27 8.85 21.10
CA ASN A 682 1.06 8.56 21.91
C ASN A 682 0.63 7.08 21.84
N GLY A 683 1.61 6.16 21.84
CA GLY A 683 1.38 4.72 21.77
C GLY A 683 1.06 4.17 20.38
N ILE A 684 0.95 5.02 19.35
CA ILE A 684 0.65 4.63 17.97
C ILE A 684 1.93 4.65 17.14
N ALA A 685 2.20 3.57 16.41
CA ALA A 685 3.29 3.51 15.45
C ALA A 685 2.96 4.40 14.25
N ILE A 686 3.83 5.38 13.99
CA ILE A 686 3.63 6.31 12.87
C ILE A 686 4.33 5.82 11.61
N ARG A 687 3.86 6.26 10.44
CA ARG A 687 4.55 6.05 9.16
C ARG A 687 5.01 7.38 8.61
N VAL A 688 6.28 7.45 8.23
CA VAL A 688 6.87 8.67 7.65
C VAL A 688 7.39 8.41 6.25
N ALA A 689 6.99 9.26 5.31
CA ALA A 689 7.48 9.24 3.93
C ALA A 689 7.91 10.66 3.53
N VAL A 690 8.90 10.79 2.65
CA VAL A 690 9.18 12.08 1.99
C VAL A 690 8.21 12.21 0.82
N LEU A 691 7.55 13.36 0.69
CA LEU A 691 6.68 13.69 -0.44
C LEU A 691 7.57 13.71 -1.69
N ASN A 692 7.36 12.78 -2.63
CA ASN A 692 7.97 12.83 -3.95
C ASN A 692 9.49 13.07 -4.03
N GLY A 693 10.27 12.58 -3.05
CA GLY A 693 11.73 12.63 -3.10
C GLY A 693 12.27 11.72 -4.19
N GLY A 694 12.36 12.24 -5.44
CA GLY A 694 13.15 11.79 -6.60
C GLY A 694 12.96 10.38 -7.15
N TYR A 695 12.57 9.43 -6.31
CA TYR A 695 12.59 7.99 -6.54
C TYR A 695 11.62 7.36 -5.54
N MET A 696 10.33 7.70 -5.68
CA MET A 696 9.29 7.01 -4.90
C MET A 696 9.30 5.53 -5.28
N ASP A 697 9.35 4.66 -4.26
CA ASP A 697 9.09 3.25 -4.48
C ASP A 697 7.75 3.10 -5.20
N VAL A 698 7.74 2.28 -6.24
CA VAL A 698 6.53 2.01 -7.00
C VAL A 698 5.50 1.42 -6.05
N THR A 699 4.36 2.09 -5.98
CA THR A 699 3.22 1.65 -5.17
C THR A 699 2.74 0.27 -5.59
N ASP A 700 2.19 -0.50 -4.64
CA ASP A 700 1.70 -1.86 -4.87
C ASP A 700 0.76 -1.99 -6.08
N TRP A 701 -0.12 -1.01 -6.32
CA TRP A 701 -1.08 -1.06 -7.43
C TRP A 701 -0.37 -1.07 -8.80
N LYS A 702 0.68 -0.27 -8.97
CA LYS A 702 1.47 -0.21 -10.21
C LYS A 702 2.28 -1.49 -10.40
N MET A 703 2.81 -2.07 -9.32
CA MET A 703 3.42 -3.41 -9.39
C MET A 703 2.40 -4.52 -9.69
N ARG A 704 1.14 -4.37 -9.28
CA ARG A 704 0.04 -5.28 -9.65
C ARG A 704 -0.34 -5.15 -11.12
N GLN A 705 -0.18 -3.97 -11.74
CA GLN A 705 -0.41 -3.78 -13.17
C GLN A 705 0.44 -4.71 -14.04
N ARG A 706 1.65 -5.11 -13.59
CA ARG A 706 2.45 -6.15 -14.25
C ARG A 706 1.66 -7.45 -14.49
N LYS A 707 0.71 -7.77 -13.61
CA LYS A 707 -0.14 -8.94 -13.75
C LYS A 707 -1.25 -8.80 -14.78
N HIS A 708 -1.50 -7.58 -15.27
CA HIS A 708 -2.45 -7.33 -16.36
C HIS A 708 -1.81 -7.58 -17.73
N TRP A 709 -0.48 -7.77 -17.76
CA TRP A 709 0.28 -8.07 -18.96
C TRP A 709 0.46 -9.58 -19.14
N ILE A 710 0.24 -10.04 -20.36
CA ILE A 710 0.63 -11.37 -20.86
C ILE A 710 1.85 -11.21 -21.76
N LYS A 711 2.84 -12.07 -21.57
CA LYS A 711 3.95 -12.25 -22.50
C LYS A 711 3.68 -13.47 -23.38
N LEU A 712 3.62 -13.26 -24.69
CA LEU A 712 3.59 -14.31 -25.71
C LEU A 712 4.96 -14.37 -26.37
N THR A 713 5.71 -15.43 -26.06
CA THR A 713 7.07 -15.60 -26.57
C THR A 713 7.08 -15.96 -28.05
N ASN A 714 7.99 -15.35 -28.81
CA ASN A 714 8.19 -15.65 -30.24
C ASN A 714 6.89 -15.59 -31.07
N THR A 715 5.95 -14.75 -30.68
CA THR A 715 4.63 -14.65 -31.32
C THR A 715 4.52 -13.29 -31.98
N LYS A 716 4.46 -13.24 -33.31
CA LYS A 716 4.20 -12.00 -34.04
C LYS A 716 2.71 -11.66 -33.98
N PRO A 717 2.32 -10.42 -33.67
CA PRO A 717 0.93 -10.00 -33.70
C PRO A 717 0.34 -10.06 -35.11
N ASN A 718 -0.89 -10.54 -35.20
CA ASN A 718 -1.73 -10.51 -36.39
C ASN A 718 -3.22 -10.45 -35.98
N ASP A 719 -4.11 -10.20 -36.93
CA ASP A 719 -5.54 -10.02 -36.65
C ASP A 719 -6.16 -11.27 -36.00
N ASN A 720 -5.77 -12.47 -36.43
CA ASN A 720 -6.24 -13.72 -35.84
C ASN A 720 -5.89 -13.82 -34.35
N LEU A 721 -4.65 -13.47 -33.98
CA LEU A 721 -4.22 -13.45 -32.58
C LEU A 721 -5.04 -12.45 -31.77
N PHE A 722 -5.33 -11.27 -32.31
CA PHE A 722 -6.15 -10.29 -31.60
C PHE A 722 -7.59 -10.78 -31.42
N GLU A 723 -8.22 -11.35 -32.45
CA GLU A 723 -9.56 -11.95 -32.32
C GLU A 723 -9.58 -13.11 -31.31
N ASP A 724 -8.58 -13.98 -31.36
CA ASP A 724 -8.43 -15.08 -30.41
C ASP A 724 -8.25 -14.57 -28.98
N LEU A 725 -7.59 -13.43 -28.79
CA LEU A 725 -7.33 -12.88 -27.46
C LEU A 725 -8.50 -12.06 -26.91
N LYS A 726 -9.34 -11.48 -27.77
CA LYS A 726 -10.52 -10.71 -27.34
C LYS A 726 -11.49 -11.53 -26.48
N LYS A 727 -11.53 -12.86 -26.66
CA LYS A 727 -12.34 -13.75 -25.82
C LYS A 727 -11.91 -13.74 -24.35
N TYR A 728 -10.66 -13.37 -24.07
CA TYR A 728 -10.12 -13.19 -22.72
C TYR A 728 -10.23 -11.74 -22.24
N GLY A 729 -11.16 -10.96 -22.80
CA GLY A 729 -11.43 -9.60 -22.36
C GLY A 729 -10.78 -8.52 -23.21
N LYS A 730 -11.03 -7.26 -22.81
CA LYS A 730 -10.63 -6.10 -23.58
C LYS A 730 -9.12 -5.83 -23.48
N ILE A 731 -8.45 -5.84 -24.62
CA ILE A 731 -7.05 -5.44 -24.77
C ILE A 731 -6.98 -3.91 -24.72
N VAL A 732 -6.11 -3.37 -23.86
CA VAL A 732 -5.94 -1.92 -23.67
C VAL A 732 -4.57 -1.41 -24.11
N LYS A 733 -3.57 -2.28 -24.20
CA LYS A 733 -2.22 -1.92 -24.68
C LYS A 733 -1.54 -3.14 -25.29
N PHE A 734 -0.71 -2.90 -26.30
CA PHE A 734 0.06 -3.94 -26.98
C PHE A 734 1.46 -3.43 -27.32
N ILE A 735 2.49 -4.26 -27.09
CA ILE A 735 3.89 -3.96 -27.41
C ILE A 735 4.52 -5.19 -28.05
N TYR A 736 5.21 -5.04 -29.18
CA TYR A 736 6.01 -6.09 -29.80
C TYR A 736 7.49 -5.72 -29.70
N ASP A 737 8.26 -6.55 -28.99
CA ASP A 737 9.70 -6.37 -28.83
C ASP A 737 10.45 -7.25 -29.83
N LYS A 738 11.02 -6.61 -30.87
CA LYS A 738 11.90 -7.28 -31.83
C LYS A 738 13.26 -7.46 -31.17
N ARG A 739 13.61 -8.69 -30.77
CA ARG A 739 14.97 -8.98 -30.30
C ARG A 739 15.94 -8.76 -31.45
N GLN A 740 16.74 -7.71 -31.40
CA GLN A 740 17.90 -7.59 -32.28
C GLN A 740 18.89 -8.68 -31.85
N ASN A 741 19.32 -9.55 -32.78
CA ASN A 741 20.40 -10.49 -32.55
C ASN A 741 21.68 -9.69 -32.24
N VAL A 742 21.93 -9.42 -30.96
CA VAL A 742 23.20 -8.83 -30.51
C VAL A 742 24.26 -9.91 -30.64
N GLN A 743 25.00 -9.90 -31.76
CA GLN A 743 26.27 -10.61 -31.86
C GLN A 743 27.21 -10.02 -30.80
N ILE A 744 27.46 -10.76 -29.73
CA ILE A 744 28.44 -10.40 -28.70
C ILE A 744 29.82 -10.43 -29.38
N PRO A 745 30.60 -9.33 -29.40
CA PRO A 745 31.95 -9.37 -29.93
C PRO A 745 32.82 -10.22 -29.00
N ASN A 746 33.52 -11.21 -29.56
CA ASN A 746 34.56 -11.96 -28.86
C ASN A 746 35.63 -10.99 -28.35
N LYS A 747 35.75 -10.87 -27.02
CA LYS A 747 36.89 -10.22 -26.37
C LYS A 747 38.11 -11.13 -26.55
N ASN A 748 38.97 -10.80 -27.51
CA ASN A 748 40.37 -11.19 -27.44
C ASN A 748 41.15 -10.12 -26.66
N GLU A 749 41.93 -10.63 -25.72
CA GLU A 749 42.92 -9.91 -24.94
C GLU A 749 43.95 -9.25 -25.86
N ASN A 750 44.29 -7.99 -25.58
CA ASN A 750 45.67 -7.53 -25.62
C ASN A 750 45.83 -6.40 -24.60
N LYS A 751 46.76 -6.63 -23.68
CA LYS A 751 47.34 -5.65 -22.77
C LYS A 751 48.33 -4.82 -23.58
N GLU A 752 48.30 -3.51 -23.39
CA GLU A 752 49.51 -2.69 -23.44
C GLU A 752 49.31 -1.57 -22.41
N ASP A 753 50.28 -1.53 -21.49
CA ASP A 753 50.49 -0.51 -20.48
C ASP A 753 50.97 0.77 -21.17
N GLU A 754 50.60 1.95 -20.65
CA GLU A 754 51.54 3.06 -20.39
C GLU A 754 50.80 4.27 -19.79
N ASP A 755 51.09 4.46 -18.51
CA ASP A 755 51.48 5.68 -17.81
C ASP A 755 50.62 6.96 -17.78
N GLU A 756 50.34 7.28 -16.51
CA GLU A 756 49.94 8.54 -15.92
C GLU A 756 50.83 9.72 -16.36
N ASN A 757 50.21 10.87 -16.63
CA ASN A 757 50.64 12.11 -15.98
C ASN A 757 49.55 13.17 -15.99
N GLU A 758 49.20 13.59 -14.78
CA GLU A 758 48.45 14.80 -14.47
C GLU A 758 49.25 16.04 -14.89
N ASN A 759 48.56 17.09 -15.38
CA ASN A 759 48.56 18.38 -14.69
C ASN A 759 47.64 19.44 -15.32
N GLU A 760 46.82 19.98 -14.43
CA GLU A 760 46.49 21.40 -14.22
C GLU A 760 45.88 22.30 -15.32
N LYS A 761 44.64 22.72 -15.00
CA LYS A 761 44.19 24.13 -14.86
C LYS A 761 44.40 25.09 -16.04
N LYS A 762 43.30 25.58 -16.61
CA LYS A 762 42.78 26.98 -16.47
C LYS A 762 41.73 27.32 -17.53
N ILE A 763 40.53 27.64 -17.03
CA ILE A 763 39.54 28.62 -17.54
C ILE A 763 40.26 29.98 -17.75
N PRO A 764 39.83 31.02 -18.54
CA PRO A 764 38.53 31.25 -19.23
C PRO A 764 38.56 31.93 -20.63
N LYS A 765 37.33 32.14 -21.15
CA LYS A 765 36.78 33.39 -21.75
C LYS A 765 36.87 33.65 -23.27
N MET A 766 35.65 33.72 -23.82
CA MET A 766 35.04 34.85 -24.55
C MET A 766 35.48 35.19 -25.98
N ASN A 767 34.43 35.20 -26.81
CA ASN A 767 34.01 36.24 -27.74
C ASN A 767 34.32 36.08 -29.24
N ASP A 768 33.19 36.08 -29.94
CA ASP A 768 32.82 36.96 -31.05
C ASP A 768 33.29 36.66 -32.48
N GLN A 769 32.27 36.31 -33.25
CA GLN A 769 31.82 37.00 -34.47
C GLN A 769 32.68 36.95 -35.74
N ASN A 770 31.99 36.39 -36.74
CA ASN A 770 31.78 36.93 -38.08
C ASN A 770 32.77 36.62 -39.21
N GLU A 771 32.11 36.22 -40.30
CA GLU A 771 32.34 36.61 -41.68
C GLU A 771 33.43 35.90 -42.51
N LYS A 772 32.95 35.27 -43.59
CA LYS A 772 33.20 35.63 -45.01
C LYS A 772 33.60 34.47 -45.93
N ILE A 773 32.71 34.23 -46.89
CA ILE A 773 32.92 34.26 -48.35
C ILE A 773 34.21 33.61 -48.88
N LYS A 774 34.08 32.58 -49.74
CA LYS A 774 34.43 32.64 -51.18
C LYS A 774 34.42 31.27 -51.86
N ASN A 775 33.73 31.25 -53.02
CA ASN A 775 34.19 30.75 -54.33
C ASN A 775 34.33 29.21 -54.49
N SER A 776 34.00 28.56 -55.60
CA SER A 776 33.64 29.00 -56.97
C SER A 776 33.61 27.79 -57.92
N PHE A 777 33.12 28.03 -59.15
CA PHE A 777 33.40 27.34 -60.43
C PHE A 777 32.64 26.03 -60.70
N HIS A 778 31.61 26.08 -61.55
CA HIS A 778 31.59 25.96 -63.04
C HIS A 778 31.52 24.49 -63.47
N ALA A 779 30.81 24.08 -64.52
CA ALA A 779 29.80 24.66 -65.38
C ALA A 779 29.41 23.57 -66.39
N ARG A 780 28.35 23.86 -67.17
CA ARG A 780 27.96 23.30 -68.47
C ARG A 780 27.19 21.98 -68.40
N ASN A 781 26.11 21.79 -69.15
CA ASN A 781 25.35 22.61 -70.10
C ASN A 781 24.07 21.78 -70.38
N GLU A 782 22.88 22.38 -70.43
CA GLU A 782 22.14 22.69 -71.69
C GLU A 782 21.87 21.43 -72.55
N ASN A 783 20.68 21.12 -73.05
CA ASN A 783 19.52 21.91 -73.49
C ASN A 783 18.39 20.89 -73.80
N GLN A 784 17.14 21.14 -73.38
CA GLN A 784 16.03 21.76 -74.14
C GLN A 784 15.03 20.76 -74.74
N SER A 785 13.76 21.21 -74.66
CA SER A 785 12.66 21.02 -75.62
C SER A 785 11.99 19.64 -75.63
N GLU A 786 10.69 19.49 -75.86
CA GLU A 786 9.55 20.38 -76.01
C GLU A 786 8.31 19.46 -76.00
N ASN A 787 7.24 19.91 -75.33
CA ASN A 787 5.86 19.94 -75.83
C ASN A 787 5.22 18.77 -76.61
N VAL A 788 4.08 18.34 -76.03
CA VAL A 788 2.72 18.35 -76.66
C VAL A 788 2.11 17.02 -77.17
N LYS A 789 0.85 16.84 -76.73
CA LYS A 789 -0.35 16.22 -77.35
C LYS A 789 -0.78 14.79 -76.97
N ASN A 790 -1.93 14.79 -76.27
CA ASN A 790 -3.23 14.19 -76.63
C ASN A 790 -3.47 12.67 -76.54
N LYS A 791 -4.38 12.36 -75.61
CA LYS A 791 -5.72 11.76 -75.80
C LYS A 791 -5.91 10.24 -75.99
N ASP A 792 -6.90 9.80 -75.21
CA ASP A 792 -7.96 8.82 -75.44
C ASP A 792 -7.72 7.33 -75.15
N ASP A 793 -8.51 6.88 -74.17
CA ASP A 793 -9.42 5.74 -74.17
C ASP A 793 -8.97 4.27 -73.97
N THR A 794 -9.53 3.72 -72.88
CA THR A 794 -10.27 2.43 -72.77
C THR A 794 -9.56 1.10 -72.47
N THR A 795 -10.19 0.42 -71.50
CA THR A 795 -10.44 -1.03 -71.32
C THR A 795 -9.38 -1.96 -70.69
N PHE A 796 -9.77 -2.46 -69.51
CA PHE A 796 -9.71 -3.85 -69.02
C PHE A 796 -8.97 -4.87 -69.92
N SER A 797 -7.91 -5.51 -69.39
CA SER A 797 -7.94 -6.89 -68.86
C SER A 797 -6.52 -7.44 -68.68
N HIS A 798 -6.32 -8.10 -67.53
CA HIS A 798 -5.39 -9.17 -67.16
C HIS A 798 -3.98 -9.35 -67.76
N THR A 799 -3.13 -9.78 -66.81
CA THR A 799 -1.86 -10.52 -66.91
C THR A 799 -0.68 -9.76 -67.49
N ASP A 800 0.24 -9.35 -66.62
CA ASP A 800 1.52 -10.06 -66.59
C ASP A 800 2.30 -9.86 -65.29
N GLN A 801 3.03 -10.92 -64.99
CA GLN A 801 3.80 -11.20 -63.79
C GLN A 801 4.91 -10.17 -63.62
N ASN A 802 4.96 -9.52 -62.46
CA ASN A 802 6.20 -9.02 -61.88
C ASN A 802 6.24 -9.45 -60.42
N GLN A 803 6.80 -10.65 -60.21
CA GLN A 803 7.40 -11.05 -58.95
C GLN A 803 8.49 -10.03 -58.60
N ASN A 804 8.14 -9.07 -57.75
CA ASN A 804 9.15 -8.45 -56.91
C ASN A 804 9.39 -9.40 -55.75
N ASP A 805 10.52 -10.11 -55.82
CA ASP A 805 11.16 -10.80 -54.71
C ASP A 805 11.32 -9.82 -53.53
N TYR A 806 10.31 -9.78 -52.65
CA TYR A 806 10.59 -9.55 -51.25
C TYR A 806 11.39 -10.77 -50.81
N LYS A 807 12.72 -10.61 -50.73
CA LYS A 807 13.54 -11.54 -49.96
C LYS A 807 12.85 -11.74 -48.63
N ASP A 808 12.43 -12.98 -48.37
CA ASP A 808 11.90 -13.40 -47.07
C ASP A 808 12.91 -12.95 -46.02
N ASP A 809 12.55 -11.88 -45.30
CA ASP A 809 13.27 -11.41 -44.12
C ASP A 809 13.40 -12.61 -43.18
N GLU A 810 14.63 -12.99 -42.83
CA GLU A 810 14.91 -14.00 -41.81
C GLU A 810 13.94 -13.78 -40.64
N GLU A 811 13.12 -14.80 -40.31
CA GLU A 811 12.05 -14.71 -39.32
C GLU A 811 12.59 -14.17 -37.99
N CYS A 812 12.44 -12.86 -37.79
CA CYS A 812 12.95 -12.19 -36.61
C CYS A 812 12.01 -12.52 -35.44
N PHE A 813 12.42 -13.47 -34.60
CA PHE A 813 11.69 -13.90 -33.41
C PHE A 813 11.60 -12.75 -32.39
N GLY A 814 10.39 -12.27 -32.11
CA GLY A 814 10.11 -11.23 -31.11
C GLY A 814 9.07 -11.67 -30.08
N ASP A 815 9.07 -11.01 -28.93
CA ASP A 815 8.08 -11.25 -27.87
C ASP A 815 6.93 -10.23 -27.98
N SER A 816 5.69 -10.71 -27.85
CA SER A 816 4.50 -9.86 -27.79
C SER A 816 4.04 -9.69 -26.34
N TYR A 817 3.73 -8.46 -25.96
CA TYR A 817 3.25 -8.10 -24.63
C TYR A 817 1.87 -7.44 -24.74
N ILE A 818 0.90 -7.98 -24.02
CA ILE A 818 -0.51 -7.64 -24.19
C ILE A 818 -1.12 -7.31 -22.84
N MET A 819 -1.65 -6.11 -22.70
CA MET A 819 -2.31 -5.67 -21.48
C MET A 819 -3.82 -5.81 -21.60
N PHE A 820 -4.44 -6.51 -20.65
CA PHE A 820 -5.89 -6.60 -20.53
C PHE A 820 -6.43 -5.60 -19.51
N LYS A 821 -7.67 -5.15 -19.72
CA LYS A 821 -8.36 -4.25 -18.79
C LYS A 821 -8.52 -4.89 -17.39
N ASN A 822 -8.94 -6.14 -17.33
CA ASN A 822 -9.30 -6.83 -16.08
C ASN A 822 -8.36 -8.00 -15.79
N PHE A 823 -7.81 -8.06 -14.58
CA PHE A 823 -6.93 -9.16 -14.16
C PHE A 823 -7.61 -10.54 -14.17
N LEU A 824 -8.90 -10.62 -13.84
CA LEU A 824 -9.65 -11.89 -13.78
C LEU A 824 -9.67 -12.63 -15.12
N SER A 825 -9.75 -11.88 -16.21
CA SER A 825 -9.79 -12.44 -17.56
C SER A 825 -8.50 -13.17 -17.97
N LEU A 826 -7.38 -12.95 -17.27
CA LEU A 826 -6.13 -13.70 -17.46
C LEU A 826 -6.14 -15.09 -16.81
N GLN A 827 -6.89 -15.31 -15.72
CA GLN A 827 -6.88 -16.60 -15.03
C GLN A 827 -7.42 -17.73 -15.92
N GLU A 828 -8.30 -17.38 -16.85
CA GLU A 828 -8.95 -18.29 -17.79
C GLU A 828 -8.06 -18.69 -18.98
N THR A 829 -7.02 -17.90 -19.28
CA THR A 829 -6.13 -18.17 -20.43
C THR A 829 -5.25 -19.40 -20.23
N GLY A 830 -4.96 -19.81 -18.99
CA GLY A 830 -3.99 -20.86 -18.66
C GLY A 830 -2.52 -20.51 -18.98
N VAL A 831 -2.25 -19.39 -19.65
CA VAL A 831 -0.92 -18.94 -20.08
C VAL A 831 -0.28 -18.10 -18.97
N GLN A 832 0.53 -18.72 -18.11
CA GLN A 832 1.11 -18.07 -16.93
C GLN A 832 2.48 -17.41 -17.18
N LEU A 833 2.64 -16.67 -18.28
CA LEU A 833 3.85 -15.88 -18.57
C LEU A 833 3.59 -14.40 -18.31
N TYR A 834 3.72 -13.98 -17.05
CA TYR A 834 3.79 -12.56 -16.71
C TYR A 834 5.17 -12.01 -17.07
N PRO A 835 5.29 -10.74 -17.48
CA PRO A 835 6.59 -10.11 -17.65
C PRO A 835 7.42 -10.17 -16.37
N THR A 836 8.74 -10.32 -16.48
CA THR A 836 9.67 -10.12 -15.35
C THR A 836 9.60 -8.67 -14.84
N ILE A 837 10.21 -8.38 -13.69
CA ILE A 837 10.26 -6.98 -13.21
C ILE A 837 11.07 -6.15 -14.20
N GLU A 838 12.16 -6.71 -14.70
CA GLU A 838 13.02 -6.10 -15.70
C GLU A 838 12.28 -5.85 -17.02
N GLU A 839 11.48 -6.79 -17.51
CA GLU A 839 10.66 -6.56 -18.72
C GLU A 839 9.58 -5.52 -18.47
N PHE A 840 8.90 -5.59 -17.32
CA PHE A 840 7.87 -4.63 -16.96
C PHE A 840 8.42 -3.20 -16.84
N VAL A 841 9.64 -3.05 -16.32
CA VAL A 841 10.32 -1.77 -16.20
C VAL A 841 10.94 -1.36 -17.53
N ASN A 842 11.83 -2.16 -18.11
CA ASN A 842 12.70 -1.77 -19.22
C ASN A 842 12.02 -1.83 -20.59
N ILE A 843 10.94 -2.59 -20.75
CA ILE A 843 10.21 -2.71 -22.02
C ILE A 843 8.87 -1.98 -21.90
N LEU A 844 8.07 -2.36 -20.91
CA LEU A 844 6.65 -1.96 -20.87
C LEU A 844 6.40 -0.56 -20.31
N ASN A 845 7.27 -0.09 -19.40
CA ASN A 845 7.13 1.17 -18.69
C ASN A 845 8.48 1.88 -18.53
N HIS A 846 9.34 1.83 -19.55
CA HIS A 846 10.72 2.33 -19.44
C HIS A 846 10.80 3.85 -19.25
N ASP A 847 9.79 4.58 -19.70
CA ASP A 847 9.64 6.02 -19.49
C ASP A 847 9.09 6.37 -18.10
N GLU A 848 8.44 5.41 -17.43
CA GLU A 848 7.72 5.63 -16.17
C GLU A 848 8.41 4.98 -14.97
N LEU A 849 9.25 3.96 -15.17
CA LEU A 849 9.83 3.14 -14.12
C LEU A 849 11.35 2.98 -14.31
N MET A 850 12.07 2.83 -13.21
CA MET A 850 13.46 2.38 -13.18
C MET A 850 13.69 1.35 -12.09
N ILE A 851 14.67 0.47 -12.30
CA ILE A 851 15.20 -0.39 -11.25
C ILE A 851 16.39 0.33 -10.62
N GLU A 852 16.25 0.66 -9.36
CA GLU A 852 17.36 1.09 -8.51
C GLU A 852 17.95 -0.15 -7.83
N ASN A 853 19.17 -0.49 -8.20
CA ASN A 853 19.93 -1.52 -7.52
C ASN A 853 20.65 -0.88 -6.33
N GLN A 854 20.07 -0.96 -5.13
CA GLN A 854 20.82 -0.58 -3.93
C GLN A 854 21.84 -1.68 -3.66
N ILE A 855 23.11 -1.36 -3.93
CA ILE A 855 24.24 -2.10 -3.36
C ILE A 855 24.09 -1.92 -1.85
N VAL A 856 23.59 -2.96 -1.18
CA VAL A 856 23.67 -3.03 0.28
C VAL A 856 25.13 -3.35 0.56
N ASP A 857 25.96 -2.32 0.50
CA ASP A 857 27.32 -2.44 0.94
C ASP A 857 27.25 -2.77 2.43
N GLY A 858 27.94 -3.84 2.84
CA GLY A 858 28.06 -4.20 4.26
C GLY A 858 28.72 -3.09 5.09
N MET A 859 29.23 -2.05 4.43
CA MET A 859 29.75 -0.81 5.00
C MET A 859 28.62 0.18 5.29
N THR A 860 27.98 -0.03 6.44
CA THR A 860 27.36 1.09 7.15
C THR A 860 28.51 2.00 7.59
N LEU A 861 28.44 3.30 7.27
CA LEU A 861 29.28 4.40 7.74
C LEU A 861 29.87 4.16 9.15
N LYS A 862 31.06 3.56 9.22
CA LYS A 862 31.88 3.34 10.42
C LYS A 862 33.34 3.76 10.22
N GLU A 863 33.63 4.60 9.23
CA GLU A 863 34.97 5.17 9.04
C GLU A 863 34.95 6.66 9.38
N THR A 864 34.98 6.93 10.69
CA THR A 864 35.90 7.88 11.32
C THR A 864 35.86 7.58 12.81
N TYR A 865 37.04 7.43 13.41
CA TYR A 865 37.36 6.93 14.75
C TYR A 865 37.58 5.42 14.86
N GLU A 866 38.82 5.04 14.55
CA GLU A 866 39.47 3.83 15.07
C GLU A 866 39.41 3.83 16.60
N ASN A 867 38.78 2.81 17.18
CA ASN A 867 39.04 2.39 18.56
C ASN A 867 38.87 0.86 18.66
N PRO A 868 39.79 0.09 19.26
CA PRO A 868 39.92 -1.34 18.99
C PRO A 868 38.99 -2.28 19.81
N ASP A 869 37.88 -1.81 20.38
CA ASP A 869 37.19 -2.54 21.46
C ASP A 869 35.66 -2.73 21.29
N ASP A 870 35.12 -2.74 20.07
CA ASP A 870 33.66 -2.75 19.88
C ASP A 870 33.06 -4.15 19.60
N SER A 871 32.84 -4.90 20.69
CA SER A 871 31.84 -5.97 20.76
C SER A 871 30.59 -5.54 21.55
N SER A 872 30.22 -4.26 21.52
CA SER A 872 29.14 -3.75 22.37
C SER A 872 27.79 -3.71 21.65
N THR A 873 27.10 -4.86 21.61
CA THR A 873 25.63 -4.79 21.71
C THR A 873 25.31 -4.00 22.97
N ILE A 874 24.79 -2.77 22.82
CA ILE A 874 24.41 -1.88 23.92
C ILE A 874 23.61 -2.70 24.95
N ARG A 875 24.23 -2.96 26.09
CA ARG A 875 23.66 -3.83 27.14
C ARG A 875 22.81 -2.93 28.03
N MET A 876 21.52 -3.22 28.14
CA MET A 876 20.61 -2.42 28.96
C MET A 876 20.57 -2.95 30.39
N ALA A 877 20.40 -2.06 31.36
CA ALA A 877 20.18 -2.37 32.76
C ALA A 877 18.88 -1.76 33.27
N ILE A 878 18.34 -2.36 34.32
CA ILE A 878 17.18 -1.87 35.08
C ILE A 878 17.67 -1.64 36.52
N VAL A 879 17.56 -0.41 37.00
CA VAL A 879 18.03 0.00 38.34
C VAL A 879 16.82 0.30 39.22
N ILE A 880 16.82 -0.22 40.44
CA ILE A 880 15.81 0.05 41.48
C ILE A 880 16.55 0.63 42.68
N ASP A 881 16.41 1.93 42.93
CA ASP A 881 17.16 2.67 43.95
C ASP A 881 16.26 3.68 44.69
N PRO A 882 15.97 3.50 45.99
CA PRO A 882 16.37 2.37 46.83
C PRO A 882 15.52 1.12 46.54
N PHE A 883 16.12 -0.06 46.74
CA PHE A 883 15.44 -1.34 46.77
C PHE A 883 14.72 -1.51 48.13
N PRO A 884 13.42 -1.90 48.16
CA PRO A 884 12.66 -1.99 49.42
C PRO A 884 13.20 -3.06 50.38
N GLU A 885 13.35 -2.71 51.66
CA GLU A 885 13.90 -3.60 52.71
C GLU A 885 12.97 -4.77 53.08
N ASN A 886 11.68 -4.64 52.81
CA ASN A 886 10.68 -5.68 53.02
C ASN A 886 10.68 -6.77 51.93
N ILE A 887 11.42 -6.58 50.82
CA ILE A 887 11.54 -7.56 49.75
C ILE A 887 12.86 -8.32 49.92
N THR A 888 12.76 -9.59 50.30
CA THR A 888 13.93 -10.48 50.33
C THR A 888 14.36 -10.85 48.91
N GLU A 889 15.65 -11.19 48.75
CA GLU A 889 16.20 -11.65 47.47
C GLU A 889 15.42 -12.87 46.92
N ASN A 890 15.03 -13.81 47.79
CA ASN A 890 14.26 -14.99 47.39
C ASN A 890 12.86 -14.65 46.86
N GLN A 891 12.15 -13.71 47.51
CA GLN A 891 10.85 -13.25 47.02
C GLN A 891 10.98 -12.56 45.66
N PHE A 892 12.07 -11.82 45.43
CA PHE A 892 12.34 -11.19 44.15
C PHE A 892 12.64 -12.21 43.05
N ILE A 893 13.42 -13.25 43.37
CA ILE A 893 13.73 -14.37 42.47
C ILE A 893 12.44 -15.11 42.09
N GLU A 894 11.61 -15.47 43.06
CA GLU A 894 10.32 -16.14 42.83
C GLU A 894 9.39 -15.28 41.97
N TYR A 895 9.33 -13.98 42.24
CA TYR A 895 8.54 -13.02 41.48
C TYR A 895 8.94 -12.93 40.01
N LEU A 896 10.25 -13.00 39.69
CA LEU A 896 10.73 -12.97 38.31
C LEU A 896 10.62 -14.32 37.60
N GLY A 897 10.56 -15.44 38.34
CA GLY A 897 10.28 -16.77 37.81
C GLY A 897 11.22 -17.17 36.66
N GLU A 898 10.65 -17.54 35.51
CA GLU A 898 11.38 -17.97 34.32
C GLU A 898 12.38 -16.93 33.77
N PHE A 899 12.22 -15.64 34.11
CA PHE A 899 13.14 -14.60 33.65
C PHE A 899 14.52 -14.70 34.29
N MET A 900 14.64 -15.40 35.43
CA MET A 900 15.89 -15.56 36.17
C MET A 900 16.99 -16.23 35.35
N GLU A 901 16.65 -17.11 34.41
CA GLU A 901 17.62 -17.76 33.52
C GLU A 901 18.29 -16.78 32.54
N TYR A 902 17.64 -15.64 32.29
CA TYR A 902 17.99 -14.70 31.23
C TYR A 902 18.52 -13.36 31.76
N LEU A 903 18.81 -13.24 33.05
CA LEU A 903 19.31 -12.01 33.67
C LEU A 903 20.41 -12.30 34.69
N GLU A 904 21.16 -11.26 35.01
CA GLU A 904 22.03 -11.19 36.18
C GLU A 904 21.54 -10.01 37.01
N PHE A 905 21.62 -10.07 38.34
CA PHE A 905 21.33 -8.92 39.17
C PHE A 905 22.34 -8.80 40.31
N VAL A 906 22.52 -7.58 40.81
CA VAL A 906 23.43 -7.26 41.90
C VAL A 906 22.74 -6.32 42.87
N LEU A 907 22.81 -6.65 44.16
CA LEU A 907 22.44 -5.75 45.25
C LEU A 907 23.67 -4.95 45.70
N ASP A 908 23.53 -3.64 45.78
CA ASP A 908 24.59 -2.69 46.15
C ASP A 908 24.05 -1.62 47.11
N LYS A 909 24.89 -0.76 47.67
CA LYS A 909 24.44 0.38 48.48
C LYS A 909 23.65 1.36 47.61
N SER A 910 22.50 1.82 48.11
CA SER A 910 21.69 2.86 47.48
C SER A 910 22.50 4.14 47.32
N LEU A 911 22.38 4.78 46.15
CA LEU A 911 23.00 6.08 45.90
C LEU A 911 22.08 7.23 46.25
N THR A 912 20.78 6.98 46.36
CA THR A 912 19.76 7.99 46.65
C THR A 912 19.43 8.10 48.13
N VAL A 913 19.60 7.02 48.90
CA VAL A 913 19.25 6.97 50.33
C VAL A 913 20.34 6.26 51.13
N ASN A 914 21.01 6.98 52.03
CA ASN A 914 22.09 6.42 52.86
C ASN A 914 21.55 5.29 53.77
N GLY A 915 22.29 4.18 53.87
CA GLY A 915 21.90 3.01 54.67
C GLY A 915 20.96 2.01 53.96
N LYS A 916 20.41 2.34 52.79
CA LYS A 916 19.57 1.42 51.99
C LYS A 916 20.36 0.70 50.91
N GLN A 917 19.74 -0.32 50.29
CA GLN A 917 20.28 -1.02 49.14
C GLN A 917 19.66 -0.51 47.83
N ARG A 918 20.30 -0.78 46.70
CA ARG A 918 19.76 -0.68 45.34
C ARG A 918 19.96 -2.01 44.63
N MET A 919 19.16 -2.27 43.62
CA MET A 919 19.30 -3.45 42.78
C MET A 919 19.54 -3.06 41.33
N VAL A 920 20.58 -3.64 40.72
CA VAL A 920 20.91 -3.48 39.31
C VAL A 920 20.67 -4.80 38.59
N ILE A 921 19.69 -4.84 37.70
CA ILE A 921 19.33 -6.01 36.90
C ILE A 921 19.86 -5.82 35.49
N VAL A 922 20.55 -6.82 34.94
CA VAL A 922 21.16 -6.80 33.61
C VAL A 922 20.64 -7.98 32.79
N PRO A 923 19.55 -7.78 32.04
CA PRO A 923 18.99 -8.79 31.16
C PRO A 923 19.91 -9.13 29.99
N SER A 924 19.81 -10.36 29.49
CA SER A 924 20.60 -10.89 28.36
C SER A 924 20.27 -10.25 27.00
N SER A 925 19.12 -9.59 26.86
CA SER A 925 18.72 -8.92 25.61
C SER A 925 17.76 -7.76 25.86
N ARG A 926 17.68 -6.82 24.90
CA ARG A 926 16.74 -5.69 24.94
C ARG A 926 15.27 -6.12 25.04
N SER A 927 14.89 -7.20 24.36
CA SER A 927 13.52 -7.74 24.48
C SER A 927 13.26 -8.23 25.90
N MET A 928 14.24 -8.84 26.55
CA MET A 928 14.11 -9.30 27.93
C MET A 928 14.07 -8.13 28.90
N THR A 929 14.86 -7.08 28.66
CA THR A 929 14.76 -5.82 29.39
C THR A 929 13.36 -5.25 29.37
N ASN A 930 12.70 -5.21 28.22
CA ASN A 930 11.33 -4.69 28.14
C ASN A 930 10.33 -5.53 28.94
N LYS A 931 10.42 -6.86 28.85
CA LYS A 931 9.52 -7.77 29.59
C LYS A 931 9.67 -7.63 31.10
N ILE A 932 10.91 -7.63 31.59
CA ILE A 932 11.21 -7.48 33.03
C ILE A 932 10.79 -6.08 33.51
N TYR A 933 11.10 -5.04 32.73
CA TYR A 933 10.73 -3.66 33.06
C TYR A 933 9.20 -3.47 33.16
N SER A 934 8.44 -3.99 32.19
CA SER A 934 6.97 -3.99 32.25
C SER A 934 6.45 -4.72 33.47
N ARG A 935 6.95 -5.93 33.75
CA ARG A 935 6.53 -6.72 34.92
C ARG A 935 6.70 -5.94 36.22
N LEU A 936 7.90 -5.37 36.44
CA LEU A 936 8.24 -4.58 37.63
C LEU A 936 7.36 -3.32 37.80
N ASN A 937 6.87 -2.74 36.70
CA ASN A 937 5.99 -1.57 36.72
C ASN A 937 4.50 -1.93 36.83
N GLU A 938 4.09 -3.13 36.44
CA GLU A 938 2.68 -3.50 36.32
C GLU A 938 2.19 -4.37 37.47
N LYS A 939 3.08 -5.10 38.16
CA LYS A 939 2.72 -6.02 39.25
C LYS A 939 3.60 -5.79 40.47
N PRO A 940 3.05 -5.63 41.69
CA PRO A 940 3.86 -5.53 42.90
C PRO A 940 4.52 -6.88 43.21
N VAL A 941 5.70 -6.85 43.85
CA VAL A 941 6.43 -8.07 44.24
C VAL A 941 5.75 -8.81 45.38
N ILE A 942 5.17 -8.05 46.32
CA ILE A 942 4.37 -8.55 47.44
C ILE A 942 2.98 -7.95 47.28
N GLU A 943 1.94 -8.76 47.47
CA GLU A 943 0.55 -8.33 47.37
C GLU A 943 0.27 -7.22 48.40
N ASN A 944 -0.34 -6.11 47.97
CA ASN A 944 -0.60 -4.88 48.75
C ASN A 944 0.59 -3.95 49.05
N GLU A 945 1.77 -4.17 48.47
CA GLU A 945 2.89 -3.21 48.52
C GLU A 945 2.91 -2.30 47.28
N PRO A 946 3.49 -1.08 47.36
CA PRO A 946 3.58 -0.18 46.22
C PRO A 946 4.48 -0.78 45.12
N LEU A 947 4.17 -0.44 43.87
CA LEU A 947 4.96 -0.83 42.71
C LEU A 947 6.40 -0.33 42.83
N LEU A 948 7.34 -1.16 42.38
CA LEU A 948 8.73 -0.75 42.27
C LEU A 948 8.84 0.40 41.28
N LYS A 949 9.86 1.25 41.45
CA LYS A 949 10.16 2.37 40.53
C LYS A 949 11.42 2.07 39.72
N PRO A 950 11.40 1.07 38.80
CA PRO A 950 12.57 0.73 38.00
C PRO A 950 12.91 1.86 37.01
N VAL A 951 14.21 2.12 36.85
CA VAL A 951 14.76 3.03 35.84
C VAL A 951 15.55 2.20 34.83
N ARG A 952 15.22 2.33 33.54
CA ARG A 952 15.94 1.65 32.46
C ARG A 952 17.03 2.58 31.92
N MET A 953 18.26 2.10 31.86
CA MET A 953 19.41 2.85 31.33
C MET A 953 20.39 1.90 30.62
N ARG A 954 21.38 2.44 29.88
CA ARG A 954 22.46 1.59 29.37
C ARG A 954 23.32 1.14 30.54
N PHE A 955 23.87 -0.07 30.48
CA PHE A 955 24.64 -0.64 31.59
C PHE A 955 25.87 0.22 31.90
N GLU A 956 26.51 0.76 30.87
CA GLU A 956 27.62 1.73 30.98
C GLU A 956 27.20 3.07 31.63
N ASP A 957 25.92 3.42 31.60
CA ASP A 957 25.39 4.63 32.25
C ASP A 957 24.97 4.36 33.72
N VAL A 958 25.04 3.12 34.22
CA VAL A 958 24.69 2.80 35.60
C VAL A 958 25.75 3.39 36.55
N PRO A 959 25.40 4.34 37.43
CA PRO A 959 26.39 4.94 38.33
C PRO A 959 27.00 3.88 39.26
N ASN A 960 28.33 3.85 39.41
CA ASN A 960 29.06 2.79 40.12
C ASN A 960 28.64 1.39 39.64
N SER A 961 28.66 1.15 38.32
CA SER A 961 28.22 -0.11 37.72
C SER A 961 28.90 -1.33 38.36
N PRO A 962 28.16 -2.34 38.84
CA PRO A 962 28.75 -3.51 39.46
C PRO A 962 29.58 -4.33 38.44
N LYS A 963 30.67 -4.94 38.89
CA LYS A 963 31.51 -5.81 38.04
C LYS A 963 30.77 -7.13 37.77
N ILE A 964 30.13 -7.22 36.61
CA ILE A 964 29.46 -8.44 36.16
C ILE A 964 30.48 -9.30 35.41
N LYS A 965 30.64 -10.57 35.82
CA LYS A 965 31.51 -11.52 35.10
C LYS A 965 30.91 -11.78 33.71
N PRO A 966 31.67 -11.63 32.61
CA PRO A 966 31.16 -11.97 31.29
C PRO A 966 30.82 -13.47 31.26
N LYS A 967 29.56 -13.83 30.98
CA LYS A 967 29.16 -15.23 30.75
C LYS A 967 29.96 -15.75 29.57
N VAL A 968 30.64 -16.88 29.76
CA VAL A 968 31.25 -17.65 28.68
C VAL A 968 30.12 -18.04 27.74
N VAL A 969 30.07 -17.44 26.56
CA VAL A 969 29.08 -17.74 25.53
C VAL A 969 29.34 -19.17 25.07
N GLN A 970 28.63 -20.14 25.64
CA GLN A 970 28.46 -21.43 24.97
C GLN A 970 27.70 -21.13 23.67
N ILE A 971 28.41 -21.23 22.54
CA ILE A 971 27.79 -21.23 21.22
C ILE A 971 26.97 -22.52 21.12
N ILE A 972 25.75 -22.49 21.64
CA ILE A 972 24.73 -23.45 21.29
C ILE A 972 24.43 -23.13 19.83
N LYS A 973 24.89 -23.99 18.91
CA LYS A 973 24.50 -23.92 17.50
C LYS A 973 22.98 -23.93 17.48
N GLN A 974 22.39 -22.78 17.20
CA GLN A 974 20.95 -22.65 17.02
C GLN A 974 20.57 -23.59 15.87
N GLU A 975 19.94 -24.71 16.20
CA GLU A 975 19.43 -25.64 15.20
C GLU A 975 18.53 -24.85 14.24
N SER A 976 18.83 -24.96 12.94
CA SER A 976 18.18 -24.10 11.96
C SER A 976 16.67 -24.36 12.01
N LYS A 977 15.87 -23.34 12.31
CA LYS A 977 14.40 -23.34 12.18
C LYS A 977 13.92 -23.51 10.72
N LYS A 978 14.75 -24.05 9.83
CA LYS A 978 14.46 -24.25 8.41
C LYS A 978 13.85 -25.63 8.24
N MET A 979 12.60 -25.66 7.80
CA MET A 979 11.89 -26.91 7.47
C MET A 979 12.56 -27.63 6.29
N SER A 980 12.71 -28.94 6.42
CA SER A 980 13.13 -29.88 5.40
C SER A 980 11.96 -30.23 4.49
N ILE A 981 12.25 -30.79 3.31
CA ILE A 981 11.26 -31.37 2.40
C ILE A 981 11.45 -32.90 2.42
N LEU A 982 10.38 -33.65 2.67
CA LEU A 982 10.39 -35.10 2.81
C LEU A 982 9.50 -35.74 1.73
N ILE A 983 9.98 -36.78 1.06
CA ILE A 983 9.16 -37.68 0.21
C ILE A 983 9.27 -39.08 0.81
N ASP A 984 8.17 -39.62 1.35
CA ASP A 984 8.15 -40.90 2.06
C ASP A 984 6.83 -41.65 1.81
N PRO A 985 6.82 -42.82 1.15
CA PRO A 985 7.97 -43.46 0.50
C PRO A 985 8.35 -42.76 -0.82
N LEU A 986 9.58 -43.01 -1.27
CA LEU A 986 10.06 -42.62 -2.59
C LEU A 986 9.44 -43.55 -3.66
N PRO A 987 8.97 -43.03 -4.81
CA PRO A 987 8.49 -43.84 -5.92
C PRO A 987 9.52 -44.87 -6.40
N GLU A 988 9.03 -46.01 -6.90
CA GLU A 988 9.91 -47.07 -7.39
C GLU A 988 10.68 -46.62 -8.64
N GLY A 989 12.00 -46.82 -8.63
CA GLY A 989 12.89 -46.38 -9.70
C GLY A 989 13.34 -44.92 -9.66
N LEU A 990 12.85 -44.09 -8.72
CA LEU A 990 13.31 -42.71 -8.57
C LEU A 990 14.67 -42.67 -7.84
N THR A 991 15.72 -42.26 -8.54
CA THR A 991 17.09 -42.24 -8.01
C THR A 991 17.48 -40.88 -7.43
N GLU A 992 18.61 -40.83 -6.72
CA GLU A 992 19.19 -39.57 -6.22
C GLU A 992 19.46 -38.56 -7.36
N ILE A 993 19.96 -39.05 -8.49
CA ILE A 993 20.28 -38.25 -9.68
C ILE A 993 19.00 -37.64 -10.29
N ASP A 994 17.90 -38.38 -10.29
CA ASP A 994 16.62 -37.88 -10.78
C ASP A 994 16.13 -36.73 -9.90
N ILE A 995 16.19 -36.87 -8.58
CA ILE A 995 15.80 -35.82 -7.63
C ILE A 995 16.70 -34.59 -7.80
N GLU A 996 18.01 -34.79 -7.97
CA GLU A 996 18.95 -33.70 -8.20
C GLU A 996 18.66 -32.96 -9.51
N THR A 997 18.36 -33.71 -10.58
CA THR A 997 18.02 -33.18 -11.89
C THR A 997 16.70 -32.41 -11.86
N MET A 998 15.67 -32.96 -11.20
CA MET A 998 14.38 -32.29 -11.00
C MET A 998 14.53 -31.01 -10.18
N CYS A 999 15.48 -30.97 -9.25
CA CYS A 999 15.71 -29.84 -8.38
C CYS A 999 16.81 -28.88 -8.88
N ALA A 1000 17.40 -29.16 -10.05
CA ALA A 1000 18.48 -28.37 -10.62
C ALA A 1000 18.02 -26.92 -10.90
N GLY A 1001 18.87 -25.94 -10.55
CA GLY A 1001 18.56 -24.52 -10.75
C GLY A 1001 17.61 -23.91 -9.72
N TYR A 1002 17.06 -24.68 -8.77
CA TYR A 1002 16.17 -24.16 -7.73
C TYR A 1002 16.91 -23.70 -6.46
N GLY A 1003 18.23 -23.61 -6.49
CA GLY A 1003 19.08 -23.16 -5.38
C GLY A 1003 19.69 -24.32 -4.60
N ASN A 1004 20.55 -24.00 -3.62
CA ASN A 1004 21.32 -25.01 -2.89
C ASN A 1004 20.48 -25.73 -1.83
N TYR A 1005 20.60 -27.04 -1.78
CA TYR A 1005 20.03 -27.94 -0.77
C TYR A 1005 21.02 -29.09 -0.51
N SER A 1006 20.87 -29.79 0.62
CA SER A 1006 21.45 -31.12 0.80
C SER A 1006 20.36 -32.17 0.65
N LEU A 1007 20.66 -33.29 0.00
CA LEU A 1007 19.76 -34.42 -0.20
C LEU A 1007 20.32 -35.63 0.57
N THR A 1008 19.43 -36.36 1.24
CA THR A 1008 19.75 -37.63 1.91
C THR A 1008 18.67 -38.64 1.57
N ILE A 1009 19.05 -39.80 1.01
CA ILE A 1009 18.14 -40.94 0.83
C ILE A 1009 18.34 -41.92 1.98
N THR A 1010 17.25 -42.33 2.62
CA THR A 1010 17.24 -43.30 3.74
C THR A 1010 16.09 -44.30 3.58
N LYS A 1011 15.95 -45.29 4.46
CA LYS A 1011 14.77 -46.17 4.47
C LYS A 1011 13.51 -45.37 4.82
N SER A 1012 12.38 -45.74 4.20
CA SER A 1012 11.06 -45.17 4.47
C SER A 1012 10.71 -45.33 5.95
N ALA A 1013 10.05 -44.33 6.55
CA ALA A 1013 9.51 -44.44 7.90
C ALA A 1013 8.07 -45.00 7.92
N ILE A 1014 7.46 -45.23 6.75
CA ILE A 1014 6.05 -45.59 6.61
C ILE A 1014 5.89 -46.97 5.95
N VAL A 1015 6.73 -47.31 4.98
CA VAL A 1015 6.62 -48.56 4.20
C VAL A 1015 7.92 -49.36 4.30
N LYS A 1016 7.82 -50.57 4.86
CA LYS A 1016 8.96 -51.50 4.95
C LYS A 1016 9.52 -51.80 3.55
N ASP A 1017 10.84 -51.84 3.43
CA ASP A 1017 11.59 -52.11 2.20
C ASP A 1017 11.52 -51.04 1.10
N LYS A 1018 10.90 -49.88 1.36
CA LYS A 1018 11.02 -48.69 0.49
C LYS A 1018 12.02 -47.67 1.05
N THR A 1019 12.44 -46.73 0.22
CA THR A 1019 13.30 -45.59 0.60
C THR A 1019 12.49 -44.30 0.76
N ARG A 1020 13.12 -43.24 1.25
CA ARG A 1020 12.59 -41.88 1.34
C ARG A 1020 13.68 -40.87 1.04
N ALA A 1021 13.30 -39.69 0.56
CA ALA A 1021 14.23 -38.59 0.31
C ALA A 1021 13.99 -37.42 1.29
N ILE A 1022 15.06 -36.94 1.91
CA ILE A 1022 15.06 -35.78 2.82
C ILE A 1022 15.92 -34.69 2.18
N LEU A 1023 15.32 -33.55 1.87
CA LEU A 1023 16.01 -32.38 1.34
C LEU A 1023 16.05 -31.26 2.38
N HIS A 1024 17.21 -30.63 2.58
CA HIS A 1024 17.38 -29.46 3.44
C HIS A 1024 17.76 -28.23 2.59
N PRO A 1025 16.78 -27.42 2.14
CA PRO A 1025 17.05 -26.21 1.38
C PRO A 1025 17.78 -25.15 2.23
N LEU A 1026 18.86 -24.58 1.69
CA LEU A 1026 19.67 -23.59 2.42
C LEU A 1026 18.99 -22.22 2.55
N ASN A 1027 17.96 -21.92 1.75
CA ASN A 1027 17.23 -20.66 1.81
C ASN A 1027 15.72 -20.83 1.47
N CYS A 1028 14.90 -19.83 1.81
CA CYS A 1028 13.44 -19.88 1.63
C CYS A 1028 13.01 -19.98 0.16
N ARG A 1029 13.76 -19.37 -0.76
CA ARG A 1029 13.50 -19.45 -2.21
C ARG A 1029 13.68 -20.87 -2.70
N ALA A 1030 14.79 -21.51 -2.33
CA ALA A 1030 15.06 -22.91 -2.66
C ALA A 1030 13.99 -23.85 -2.10
N LYS A 1031 13.56 -23.63 -0.85
CA LYS A 1031 12.46 -24.42 -0.26
C LYS A 1031 11.18 -24.36 -1.11
N LYS A 1032 10.80 -23.18 -1.60
CA LYS A 1032 9.57 -23.03 -2.38
C LYS A 1032 9.67 -23.73 -3.74
N HIS A 1033 10.79 -23.55 -4.44
CA HIS A 1033 10.97 -24.09 -5.79
C HIS A 1033 11.22 -25.61 -5.78
N VAL A 1034 12.09 -26.11 -4.90
CA VAL A 1034 12.34 -27.55 -4.72
C VAL A 1034 11.04 -28.28 -4.35
N PHE A 1035 10.23 -27.71 -3.45
CA PHE A 1035 8.95 -28.32 -3.09
C PHE A 1035 7.99 -28.42 -4.29
N ARG A 1036 7.94 -27.37 -5.13
CA ARG A 1036 7.09 -27.36 -6.33
C ARG A 1036 7.59 -28.37 -7.37
N ALA A 1037 8.90 -28.45 -7.57
CA ALA A 1037 9.53 -29.39 -8.50
C ALA A 1037 9.20 -30.84 -8.14
N LEU A 1038 9.25 -31.15 -6.84
CA LEU A 1038 8.94 -32.47 -6.29
C LEU A 1038 7.44 -32.74 -6.16
N SER A 1039 6.56 -31.78 -6.44
CA SER A 1039 5.09 -31.96 -6.45
C SER A 1039 4.58 -32.40 -7.82
N THR A 1040 5.38 -33.19 -8.55
CA THR A 1040 5.11 -33.66 -9.91
C THR A 1040 4.91 -35.19 -9.92
N GLN A 1041 4.60 -35.77 -11.08
CA GLN A 1041 4.52 -37.22 -11.25
C GLN A 1041 5.85 -37.77 -11.75
N PHE A 1042 6.21 -38.96 -11.28
CA PHE A 1042 7.34 -39.74 -11.79
C PHE A 1042 6.84 -41.13 -12.18
N ASN A 1043 7.04 -41.53 -13.45
CA ASN A 1043 6.53 -42.79 -14.00
C ASN A 1043 5.02 -43.02 -13.76
N GLY A 1044 4.22 -41.95 -13.77
CA GLY A 1044 2.77 -42.01 -13.51
C GLY A 1044 2.38 -42.07 -12.03
N GLU A 1045 3.33 -42.23 -11.11
CA GLU A 1045 3.09 -42.15 -9.66
C GLU A 1045 3.23 -40.70 -9.18
N GLN A 1046 2.25 -40.21 -8.43
CA GLN A 1046 2.29 -38.84 -7.88
C GLN A 1046 3.20 -38.78 -6.66
N MET A 1047 4.25 -37.96 -6.72
CA MET A 1047 5.06 -37.66 -5.55
C MET A 1047 4.31 -36.74 -4.58
N LYS A 1048 4.39 -37.05 -3.28
CA LYS A 1048 3.77 -36.26 -2.21
C LYS A 1048 4.87 -35.69 -1.30
N PRO A 1049 5.48 -34.54 -1.64
CA PRO A 1049 6.45 -33.90 -0.77
C PRO A 1049 5.76 -33.24 0.43
N PHE A 1050 6.33 -33.41 1.62
CA PHE A 1050 5.89 -32.77 2.86
C PHE A 1050 6.96 -31.78 3.36
N ARG A 1051 6.55 -30.76 4.13
CA ARG A 1051 7.49 -29.87 4.81
C ARG A 1051 7.45 -30.16 6.30
N MET A 1052 8.62 -30.35 6.90
CA MET A 1052 8.69 -30.76 8.30
C MET A 1052 9.97 -30.22 8.96
N PHE A 1053 9.93 -29.91 10.24
CA PHE A 1053 11.15 -29.51 10.94
C PHE A 1053 12.09 -30.71 11.08
N PRO A 1054 13.43 -30.51 11.05
CA PRO A 1054 14.38 -31.62 11.21
C PRO A 1054 14.13 -32.49 12.44
N CYS A 1055 13.70 -31.89 13.56
CA CYS A 1055 13.38 -32.61 14.80
C CYS A 1055 12.11 -33.47 14.72
N ASP A 1056 11.22 -33.18 13.77
CA ASP A 1056 9.94 -33.86 13.60
C ASP A 1056 10.02 -34.96 12.52
N ILE A 1057 11.18 -35.16 11.89
CA ILE A 1057 11.39 -36.23 10.92
C ILE A 1057 11.40 -37.59 11.64
N PRO A 1058 10.42 -38.48 11.39
CA PRO A 1058 10.39 -39.77 12.04
C PRO A 1058 11.63 -40.58 11.68
N PRO A 1059 12.18 -41.40 12.58
CA PRO A 1059 13.30 -42.27 12.25
C PRO A 1059 12.93 -43.28 11.15
N PRO A 1060 13.90 -43.74 10.33
CA PRO A 1060 13.64 -44.77 9.32
C PRO A 1060 13.18 -46.10 9.96
N LEU A 1061 12.31 -46.88 9.27
CA LEU A 1061 11.83 -48.21 9.71
C LEU A 1061 12.92 -49.29 9.78
#